data_AF-A0A2E7USV1-F1
#
_entry.id   AF-A0A2E7USV1-F1
#
_cell.length_a   1.000
_cell.length_b   1.000
_cell.length_c   1.000
_cell.angle_alpha   90.00
_cell.angle_beta   90.00
_cell.angle_gamma   90.00
#
_symmetry.space_group_name_H-M   'P 1'
#
loop_
_entity.id
_entity.type
_entity.pdbx_description
1 polymer ?
#
loop_
_entity_poly.entity_id
_entity_poly.type
_entity_poly.pdbx_seq_one_letter_code
_entity_poly.pdbx_strand_id
1 'polypeptide(L)'
;MTTAHKLSRQQSTDASSRVGSDSAAPVQQQSLTPRSPHTLADLGLHKGSGTHTTTPAVQAAGGSVEGSVQTLAMLGTSGPSGSLPHLQTIQASFGQHDVTGVQAHTDTRARDATAQMGARAFAHGNAVAFDGAPDLHTAAHEAAHVVQQKAGVQLAGGVGRVGDVYERHADAVADAVVSGASAESLLSATPGSGSAGTSVQMIETWQKPANDQEKGRWVDASGSNENQMFKDVAPKSESEQALFEDTMLSGDLSPIGIANQDVSIIAAIDPKGAVPRQVLEGTFNSSWNEAKAVLAKGKLPAEAEAAQGAPTTGAQKQSLEAMMQKLWEFRQWHHDAILRRTQDIVAHHTNADGFDDFKAAGSAGLTSDIDVNMKGTETEYAVEVFNREFTADGWKYEAGVVYDVNVYALDFMHGVGAKVGPNLLVSEEGRMKLKENDVMVDRKQGGMTDLDKADEDAMRQEEWALVKLRLYMSDGEWATYKSSVDPEDMHAREFARAEEKYREYRQTLHEEMETQLGDTLDVADDVAETGAQQIQSTARAATDTEADAENLAMASSNRVYERKLREVREMRETIETRKAAYQKGADDGMTKEELAAIKLEIDRTLGQLRELLSECSLYANEAYVTSGGVNQAVVGMQIGRPVELRGADAMNAVHENYADTLKEIGRHGGSLGEAAYKAGKYMWRMAEAIRSLGYGDIPGVVALFDLGYLAAKVLKSDEMNGVNKEEQAARQAIFKLGLSDDAEAGALAAKVKTIANEATRRHFESERVLNGPNDLAEQTQSRRY
;
A
#
# COMPACT_ATOMS: atom_id res chain seq x y z
N MET A 1 -50.88 15.56 -46.55
CA MET A 1 -51.70 16.77 -46.69
C MET A 1 -50.95 17.92 -46.03
N THR A 2 -50.49 18.87 -46.86
CA THR A 2 -50.43 20.32 -46.66
C THR A 2 -50.41 20.82 -45.20
N THR A 3 -49.47 21.66 -44.75
CA THR A 3 -49.30 23.05 -45.22
C THR A 3 -48.03 23.70 -44.65
N ALA A 4 -47.35 24.48 -45.49
CA ALA A 4 -46.24 25.38 -45.16
C ALA A 4 -46.74 26.83 -45.02
N HIS A 5 -46.08 27.67 -44.19
CA HIS A 5 -45.79 29.10 -44.43
C HIS A 5 -44.96 29.64 -43.23
N LYS A 6 -43.72 30.16 -43.34
CA LYS A 6 -43.08 31.22 -44.15
C LYS A 6 -43.19 32.62 -43.50
N LEU A 7 -42.04 33.06 -42.95
CA LEU A 7 -41.40 34.40 -42.96
C LEU A 7 -42.19 35.68 -42.58
N SER A 8 -41.57 36.52 -41.73
CA SER A 8 -41.17 37.88 -42.14
C SER A 8 -40.16 38.55 -41.19
N ARG A 9 -39.12 39.11 -41.82
CA ARG A 9 -38.15 40.12 -41.36
C ARG A 9 -38.82 41.44 -40.94
N GLN A 10 -38.12 42.23 -40.11
CA GLN A 10 -37.83 43.64 -40.46
C GLN A 10 -36.61 44.20 -39.70
N GLN A 11 -35.82 44.96 -40.46
CA GLN A 11 -34.58 45.66 -40.11
C GLN A 11 -34.88 47.01 -39.41
N SER A 12 -33.92 47.56 -38.65
CA SER A 12 -33.43 48.92 -38.91
C SER A 12 -32.11 49.23 -38.20
N THR A 13 -31.37 50.10 -38.86
CA THR A 13 -29.97 50.53 -38.78
C THR A 13 -29.67 51.66 -37.78
N ASP A 14 -28.36 51.80 -37.49
CA ASP A 14 -27.57 53.03 -37.25
C ASP A 14 -27.86 53.94 -36.04
N ALA A 15 -26.81 54.21 -35.24
CA ALA A 15 -25.91 55.34 -35.46
C ALA A 15 -24.91 55.55 -34.31
N SER A 16 -23.79 56.17 -34.65
CA SER A 16 -22.48 56.12 -34.00
C SER A 16 -22.12 57.38 -33.20
N SER A 17 -21.23 57.19 -32.21
CA SER A 17 -20.13 58.07 -31.76
C SER A 17 -20.40 59.40 -31.03
N ARG A 18 -19.73 59.57 -29.87
CA ARG A 18 -18.79 60.69 -29.65
C ARG A 18 -17.80 60.43 -28.51
N VAL A 19 -16.65 61.07 -28.65
CA VAL A 19 -15.32 60.76 -28.14
C VAL A 19 -14.86 61.79 -27.08
N GLY A 20 -14.22 61.30 -26.01
CA GLY A 20 -12.89 61.72 -25.48
C GLY A 20 -12.74 63.02 -24.66
N SER A 21 -12.07 62.92 -23.49
CA SER A 21 -10.70 63.45 -23.27
C SER A 21 -10.22 63.37 -21.80
N ASP A 22 -9.05 62.74 -21.62
CA ASP A 22 -7.90 63.03 -20.74
C ASP A 22 -7.97 63.36 -19.23
N SER A 23 -7.44 62.39 -18.45
CA SER A 23 -6.25 62.43 -17.56
C SER A 23 -6.03 63.55 -16.53
N ALA A 24 -6.01 63.16 -15.24
CA ALA A 24 -4.94 63.44 -14.27
C ALA A 24 -5.11 62.62 -12.96
N ALA A 25 -4.07 61.89 -12.55
CA ALA A 25 -3.88 61.27 -11.22
C ALA A 25 -3.16 62.26 -10.26
N PRO A 26 -2.86 62.01 -8.94
CA PRO A 26 -2.80 60.71 -8.23
C PRO A 26 -3.13 60.67 -6.68
N VAL A 27 -2.99 59.45 -6.10
CA VAL A 27 -2.61 59.04 -4.70
C VAL A 27 -3.66 58.75 -3.57
N GLN A 28 -3.64 57.46 -3.16
CA GLN A 28 -3.82 56.73 -1.87
C GLN A 28 -5.12 56.64 -1.02
N GLN A 29 -5.57 55.37 -0.91
CA GLN A 29 -5.94 54.54 0.27
C GLN A 29 -6.84 55.10 1.38
N GLN A 30 -8.00 54.46 1.61
CA GLN A 30 -8.28 53.67 2.83
C GLN A 30 -9.55 52.81 2.75
N SER A 31 -9.53 51.77 3.58
CA SER A 31 -10.35 50.56 3.77
C SER A 31 -11.82 50.74 4.20
N LEU A 32 -12.69 49.79 3.80
CA LEU A 32 -13.87 49.34 4.59
C LEU A 32 -14.21 47.85 4.34
N THR A 33 -14.66 47.20 5.43
CA THR A 33 -14.86 45.77 5.73
C THR A 33 -16.16 45.14 5.20
N PRO A 34 -16.25 43.79 5.04
CA PRO A 34 -17.50 43.06 4.84
C PRO A 34 -18.08 42.41 6.11
N ARG A 35 -19.42 42.26 6.13
CA ARG A 35 -20.28 41.67 7.20
C ARG A 35 -20.41 40.14 7.09
N SER A 36 -20.72 39.54 8.24
CA SER A 36 -20.67 38.14 8.67
C SER A 36 -21.61 37.10 8.01
N PRO A 37 -21.27 35.79 8.09
CA PRO A 37 -22.19 34.65 8.01
C PRO A 37 -22.55 34.02 9.38
N HIS A 38 -23.58 33.17 9.37
CA HIS A 38 -24.29 32.55 10.51
C HIS A 38 -23.47 31.50 11.30
N THR A 39 -23.76 31.41 12.60
CA THR A 39 -22.98 30.78 13.68
C THR A 39 -23.23 29.29 13.91
N LEU A 40 -22.13 28.55 14.08
CA LEU A 40 -21.99 27.28 14.80
C LEU A 40 -22.08 27.53 16.32
N ALA A 41 -23.06 26.93 17.00
CA ALA A 41 -23.14 26.92 18.46
C ALA A 41 -23.84 25.64 18.94
N ASP A 42 -23.05 24.58 19.11
CA ASP A 42 -23.17 23.57 20.16
C ASP A 42 -22.04 22.55 19.93
N LEU A 43 -21.03 22.61 20.80
CA LEU A 43 -19.94 21.65 21.07
C LEU A 43 -18.79 22.49 21.65
N GLY A 44 -18.88 22.76 22.95
CA GLY A 44 -17.86 23.52 23.67
C GLY A 44 -16.71 22.61 24.09
N LEU A 45 -15.50 22.92 23.62
CA LEU A 45 -14.22 22.58 24.27
C LEU A 45 -13.15 23.61 23.83
N HIS A 46 -12.35 24.07 24.79
CA HIS A 46 -11.47 25.23 24.71
C HIS A 46 -10.15 24.98 23.95
N LYS A 47 -9.66 26.05 23.31
CA LYS A 47 -8.35 26.15 22.62
C LYS A 47 -7.17 26.19 23.59
N GLY A 48 -6.07 25.53 23.21
CA GLY A 48 -4.70 25.79 23.65
C GLY A 48 -3.76 25.89 22.45
N SER A 49 -2.99 26.97 22.38
CA SER A 49 -2.12 27.43 21.29
C SER A 49 -0.70 26.86 21.39
N GLY A 50 -0.04 26.58 20.25
CA GLY A 50 1.40 26.28 20.22
C GLY A 50 1.96 26.14 18.80
N THR A 51 2.55 27.22 18.29
CA THR A 51 3.31 27.29 17.03
C THR A 51 4.71 26.69 17.20
N HIS A 52 5.14 25.75 16.35
CA HIS A 52 6.57 25.49 16.13
C HIS A 52 6.87 25.15 14.66
N THR A 53 7.69 26.04 14.08
CA THR A 53 8.42 25.93 12.83
C THR A 53 9.68 25.09 13.00
N THR A 54 9.98 24.17 12.09
CA THR A 54 11.37 23.71 11.85
C THR A 54 11.63 23.33 10.39
N THR A 55 12.71 23.93 9.87
CA THR A 55 13.41 23.85 8.58
C THR A 55 13.99 22.45 8.28
N PRO A 56 14.20 22.06 7.00
CA PRO A 56 14.74 20.75 6.59
C PRO A 56 16.24 20.59 6.86
N ALA A 57 16.66 19.38 7.24
CA ALA A 57 18.05 18.98 7.45
C ALA A 57 18.66 18.31 6.20
N VAL A 58 19.99 18.41 6.14
CA VAL A 58 20.88 18.33 4.99
C VAL A 58 21.43 16.90 4.75
N GLN A 59 21.59 16.56 3.47
CA GLN A 59 22.38 15.47 2.86
C GLN A 59 23.66 15.07 3.62
N ALA A 60 23.85 13.76 3.83
CA ALA A 60 25.15 13.16 4.11
C ALA A 60 25.35 11.94 3.20
N ALA A 61 26.46 11.93 2.44
CA ALA A 61 26.81 10.93 1.43
C ALA A 61 27.22 9.59 2.07
N GLY A 62 26.76 8.46 1.51
CA GLY A 62 27.11 7.10 1.94
C GLY A 62 27.61 6.26 0.76
N GLY A 63 28.83 5.73 0.88
CA GLY A 63 29.42 4.76 -0.05
C GLY A 63 29.05 3.31 0.31
N SER A 64 29.30 2.41 -0.65
CA SER A 64 28.87 1.00 -0.75
C SER A 64 29.02 0.07 0.48
N VAL A 65 28.03 -0.80 0.69
CA VAL A 65 27.87 -1.69 1.87
C VAL A 65 28.34 -3.14 1.65
N GLU A 66 28.49 -3.64 0.43
CA GLU A 66 29.04 -5.01 0.20
C GLU A 66 30.53 -5.11 0.52
N GLY A 67 31.30 -4.06 0.27
CA GLY A 67 32.66 -3.95 0.81
C GLY A 67 32.67 -3.79 2.32
N SER A 68 31.53 -3.54 2.97
CA SER A 68 31.45 -3.20 4.39
C SER A 68 31.26 -4.40 5.30
N VAL A 69 30.44 -5.41 4.99
CA VAL A 69 30.15 -6.51 5.95
C VAL A 69 31.36 -7.42 6.15
N GLN A 70 32.04 -7.84 5.09
CA GLN A 70 33.28 -8.62 5.20
C GLN A 70 34.41 -7.78 5.80
N THR A 71 34.44 -6.47 5.52
CA THR A 71 35.40 -5.54 6.16
C THR A 71 35.10 -5.35 7.64
N LEU A 72 33.83 -5.28 8.03
CA LEU A 72 33.36 -5.21 9.41
C LEU A 72 33.63 -6.54 10.13
N ALA A 73 33.51 -7.69 9.45
CA ALA A 73 33.86 -8.99 10.00
C ALA A 73 35.37 -9.05 10.26
N MET A 74 36.20 -8.68 9.28
CA MET A 74 37.65 -8.58 9.42
C MET A 74 38.05 -7.60 10.54
N LEU A 75 37.34 -6.48 10.68
CA LEU A 75 37.60 -5.48 11.71
C LEU A 75 37.19 -5.99 13.11
N GLY A 76 36.02 -6.63 13.20
CA GLY A 76 35.46 -7.21 14.43
C GLY A 76 36.28 -8.40 14.96
N THR A 77 36.96 -9.14 14.08
CA THR A 77 37.88 -10.23 14.45
C THR A 77 39.36 -9.82 14.47
N SER A 78 39.67 -8.51 14.44
CA SER A 78 41.05 -8.00 14.50
C SER A 78 41.56 -7.74 15.93
N GLY A 79 40.68 -7.82 16.92
CA GLY A 79 40.96 -7.59 18.34
C GLY A 79 41.55 -8.81 19.06
N PRO A 80 41.85 -8.70 20.36
CA PRO A 80 42.27 -9.84 21.18
C PRO A 80 41.23 -10.97 21.13
N SER A 81 41.67 -12.21 20.88
CA SER A 81 40.83 -13.40 20.92
C SER A 81 41.09 -14.25 22.16
N GLY A 82 40.08 -15.04 22.53
CA GLY A 82 40.14 -16.06 23.58
C GLY A 82 39.56 -17.39 23.10
N SER A 83 39.51 -18.36 24.02
CA SER A 83 38.81 -19.63 23.78
C SER A 83 37.31 -19.40 23.63
N LEU A 84 36.66 -20.22 22.78
CA LEU A 84 35.20 -20.24 22.64
C LEU A 84 34.50 -20.33 24.02
N PRO A 85 33.54 -19.44 24.32
CA PRO A 85 32.69 -19.59 25.51
C PRO A 85 32.00 -20.96 25.51
N HIS A 86 31.88 -21.60 26.68
CA HIS A 86 31.31 -22.95 26.84
C HIS A 86 32.02 -24.08 26.08
N LEU A 87 33.30 -23.88 25.69
CA LEU A 87 34.06 -24.82 24.85
C LEU A 87 33.97 -26.30 25.28
N GLN A 88 34.06 -26.60 26.57
CA GLN A 88 34.04 -28.00 27.04
C GLN A 88 32.71 -28.70 26.70
N THR A 89 31.58 -28.01 26.91
CA THR A 89 30.23 -28.53 26.64
C THR A 89 29.99 -28.65 25.13
N ILE A 90 30.40 -27.63 24.38
CA ILE A 90 30.26 -27.59 22.92
C ILE A 90 31.12 -28.71 22.30
N GLN A 91 32.40 -28.81 22.66
CA GLN A 91 33.31 -29.82 22.11
C GLN A 91 32.86 -31.25 22.44
N ALA A 92 32.34 -31.49 23.64
CA ALA A 92 31.82 -32.81 24.01
C ALA A 92 30.61 -33.21 23.14
N SER A 93 29.74 -32.26 22.81
CA SER A 93 28.55 -32.47 21.98
C SER A 93 28.90 -32.57 20.48
N PHE A 94 29.94 -31.86 20.03
CA PHE A 94 30.40 -31.84 18.64
C PHE A 94 31.19 -33.10 18.25
N GLY A 95 31.61 -33.93 19.21
CA GLY A 95 32.28 -35.21 18.96
C GLY A 95 33.59 -35.04 18.21
N GLN A 96 33.75 -35.73 17.08
CA GLN A 96 34.96 -35.66 16.23
C GLN A 96 35.21 -34.29 15.57
N HIS A 97 34.24 -33.37 15.59
CA HIS A 97 34.38 -32.03 15.01
C HIS A 97 35.10 -31.08 15.99
N ASP A 98 36.39 -30.84 15.73
CA ASP A 98 37.24 -30.03 16.61
C ASP A 98 36.98 -28.53 16.47
N VAL A 99 36.49 -27.92 17.56
CA VAL A 99 36.25 -26.49 17.73
C VAL A 99 37.16 -25.86 18.79
N THR A 100 38.12 -26.61 19.34
CA THR A 100 39.08 -26.09 20.34
C THR A 100 39.97 -24.97 19.81
N GLY A 101 40.16 -24.91 18.48
CA GLY A 101 40.92 -23.89 17.79
C GLY A 101 40.13 -22.64 17.38
N VAL A 102 38.83 -22.53 17.69
CA VAL A 102 38.01 -21.37 17.31
C VAL A 102 38.41 -20.13 18.12
N GLN A 103 38.62 -19.01 17.41
CA GLN A 103 39.02 -17.73 18.01
C GLN A 103 37.76 -16.90 18.35
N ALA A 104 37.45 -16.78 19.64
CA ALA A 104 36.30 -15.98 20.07
C ALA A 104 36.71 -14.55 20.43
N HIS A 105 36.02 -13.57 19.85
CA HIS A 105 36.20 -12.15 20.10
C HIS A 105 34.97 -11.60 20.85
N THR A 106 35.20 -10.97 22.00
CA THR A 106 34.16 -10.33 22.84
C THR A 106 34.55 -8.90 23.20
N ASP A 107 35.61 -8.38 22.58
CA ASP A 107 36.14 -7.06 22.83
C ASP A 107 35.27 -5.97 22.17
N THR A 108 35.59 -4.71 22.45
CA THR A 108 34.83 -3.57 21.92
C THR A 108 34.73 -3.55 20.40
N ARG A 109 35.72 -4.05 19.65
CA ARG A 109 35.63 -4.11 18.18
C ARG A 109 34.65 -5.16 17.71
N ALA A 110 34.61 -6.32 18.37
CA ALA A 110 33.62 -7.35 18.11
C ALA A 110 32.21 -6.80 18.33
N ARG A 111 32.00 -6.09 19.46
CA ARG A 111 30.73 -5.42 19.78
C ARG A 111 30.34 -4.32 18.78
N ASP A 112 31.30 -3.50 18.37
CA ASP A 112 31.04 -2.42 17.41
C ASP A 112 30.72 -2.99 16.03
N ALA A 113 31.35 -4.10 15.64
CA ALA A 113 31.10 -4.77 14.37
C ALA A 113 29.74 -5.49 14.36
N THR A 114 29.42 -6.24 15.42
CA THR A 114 28.12 -6.93 15.57
C THR A 114 26.96 -5.91 15.58
N ALA A 115 27.12 -4.79 16.29
CA ALA A 115 26.13 -3.70 16.29
C ALA A 115 25.94 -3.06 14.91
N GLN A 116 27.02 -2.82 14.16
CA GLN A 116 26.95 -2.28 12.78
C GLN A 116 26.35 -3.27 11.78
N MET A 117 26.49 -4.57 12.04
CA MET A 117 25.88 -5.64 11.26
C MET A 117 24.43 -5.93 11.67
N GLY A 118 23.92 -5.35 12.77
CA GLY A 118 22.60 -5.70 13.32
C GLY A 118 22.55 -7.11 13.92
N ALA A 119 23.69 -7.68 14.30
CA ALA A 119 23.84 -9.04 14.81
C ALA A 119 24.20 -9.06 16.30
N ARG A 120 23.84 -10.14 17.00
CA ARG A 120 24.37 -10.50 18.33
C ARG A 120 25.74 -11.17 18.24
N ALA A 121 25.93 -11.97 17.20
CA ALA A 121 27.15 -12.70 16.94
C ALA A 121 27.30 -12.97 15.44
N PHE A 122 28.53 -13.24 15.02
CA PHE A 122 28.81 -13.71 13.67
C PHE A 122 30.04 -14.64 13.62
N ALA A 123 30.04 -15.57 12.67
CA ALA A 123 31.15 -16.46 12.35
C ALA A 123 31.83 -16.08 11.03
N HIS A 124 33.16 -15.94 11.07
CA HIS A 124 33.99 -15.63 9.91
C HIS A 124 35.31 -16.41 9.91
N GLY A 125 35.46 -17.34 8.97
CA GLY A 125 36.60 -18.23 8.85
C GLY A 125 36.71 -19.18 10.03
N ASN A 126 37.72 -18.99 10.89
CA ASN A 126 37.92 -19.76 12.13
C ASN A 126 37.74 -18.87 13.38
N ALA A 127 37.09 -17.72 13.21
CA ALA A 127 36.81 -16.77 14.26
C ALA A 127 35.29 -16.57 14.44
N VAL A 128 34.90 -16.26 15.67
CA VAL A 128 33.54 -15.86 16.03
C VAL A 128 33.62 -14.56 16.81
N ALA A 129 32.77 -13.60 16.49
CA ALA A 129 32.64 -12.35 17.23
C ALA A 129 31.27 -12.30 17.92
N PHE A 130 31.26 -11.84 19.17
CA PHE A 130 30.04 -11.66 19.96
C PHE A 130 29.95 -10.22 20.46
N ASP A 131 28.73 -9.70 20.58
CA ASP A 131 28.45 -8.38 21.14
C ASP A 131 28.68 -8.30 22.67
N GLY A 132 28.78 -9.45 23.32
CA GLY A 132 28.96 -9.62 24.76
C GLY A 132 29.34 -11.05 25.14
N ALA A 133 29.00 -11.46 26.37
CA ALA A 133 29.18 -12.85 26.79
C ALA A 133 27.99 -13.68 26.26
N PRO A 134 28.21 -14.64 25.32
CA PRO A 134 27.12 -15.41 24.73
C PRO A 134 26.60 -16.50 25.68
N ASP A 135 25.34 -16.87 25.52
CA ASP A 135 24.80 -18.09 26.10
C ASP A 135 25.30 -19.35 25.36
N LEU A 136 24.94 -20.53 25.88
CA LEU A 136 25.39 -21.81 25.32
C LEU A 136 24.86 -22.04 23.91
N HIS A 137 23.63 -21.61 23.62
CA HIS A 137 22.99 -21.79 22.32
C HIS A 137 23.70 -20.96 21.26
N THR A 138 23.84 -19.65 21.49
CA THR A 138 24.52 -18.70 20.61
C THR A 138 25.96 -19.13 20.35
N ALA A 139 26.70 -19.56 21.38
CA ALA A 139 28.07 -20.04 21.19
C ALA A 139 28.15 -21.35 20.39
N ALA A 140 27.19 -22.26 20.55
CA ALA A 140 27.11 -23.51 19.80
C ALA A 140 26.68 -23.28 18.34
N HIS A 141 25.74 -22.36 18.10
CA HIS A 141 25.27 -21.95 16.77
C HIS A 141 26.43 -21.41 15.92
N GLU A 142 27.16 -20.44 16.46
CA GLU A 142 28.30 -19.86 15.77
C GLU A 142 29.46 -20.85 15.56
N ALA A 143 29.65 -21.78 16.50
CA ALA A 143 30.62 -22.86 16.34
C ALA A 143 30.21 -23.84 15.22
N ALA A 144 28.91 -24.07 15.02
CA ALA A 144 28.40 -24.87 13.91
C ALA A 144 28.69 -24.20 12.57
N HIS A 145 28.55 -22.88 12.47
CA HIS A 145 28.97 -22.11 11.29
C HIS A 145 30.47 -22.25 11.01
N VAL A 146 31.34 -22.25 12.02
CA VAL A 146 32.77 -22.49 11.80
C VAL A 146 33.04 -23.89 11.22
N VAL A 147 32.30 -24.92 11.66
CA VAL A 147 32.41 -26.29 11.10
C VAL A 147 31.90 -26.32 9.65
N GLN A 148 30.80 -25.64 9.35
CA GLN A 148 30.28 -25.49 7.99
C GLN A 148 31.30 -24.80 7.06
N GLN A 149 31.91 -23.71 7.51
CA GLN A 149 32.90 -22.97 6.73
C GLN A 149 34.18 -23.81 6.49
N LYS A 150 34.60 -24.62 7.47
CA LYS A 150 35.68 -25.61 7.30
C LYS A 150 35.34 -26.71 6.29
N ALA A 151 34.07 -27.09 6.18
CA ALA A 151 33.57 -28.07 5.22
C ALA A 151 33.42 -27.52 3.78
N GLY A 152 33.76 -26.24 3.54
CA GLY A 152 33.82 -25.66 2.21
C GLY A 152 32.50 -25.08 1.70
N VAL A 153 31.61 -24.65 2.59
CA VAL A 153 30.34 -23.99 2.23
C VAL A 153 30.61 -22.72 1.40
N GLN A 154 29.97 -22.63 0.23
CA GLN A 154 29.93 -21.43 -0.60
C GLN A 154 28.55 -20.78 -0.49
N LEU A 155 28.48 -19.64 0.20
CA LEU A 155 27.29 -18.80 0.27
C LEU A 155 27.24 -17.86 -0.94
N ALA A 156 26.06 -17.71 -1.55
CA ALA A 156 25.87 -16.72 -2.60
C ALA A 156 26.13 -15.30 -2.05
N GLY A 157 27.19 -14.63 -2.53
CA GLY A 157 27.61 -13.32 -2.03
C GLY A 157 28.49 -13.34 -0.76
N GLY A 158 28.84 -14.52 -0.24
CA GLY A 158 29.74 -14.65 0.91
C GLY A 158 29.15 -14.25 2.27
N VAL A 159 27.83 -14.10 2.38
CA VAL A 159 27.10 -13.85 3.65
C VAL A 159 25.93 -14.84 3.79
N GLY A 160 25.71 -15.39 4.99
CA GLY A 160 24.60 -16.30 5.31
C GLY A 160 23.25 -15.59 5.37
N ARG A 161 22.16 -16.30 5.07
CA ARG A 161 20.80 -15.75 5.10
C ARG A 161 20.01 -16.39 6.22
N VAL A 162 19.32 -15.58 7.02
CA VAL A 162 18.43 -16.04 8.09
C VAL A 162 17.47 -17.10 7.56
N GLY A 163 17.42 -18.25 8.23
CA GLY A 163 16.56 -19.37 7.87
C GLY A 163 17.00 -20.18 6.66
N ASP A 164 18.19 -19.97 6.08
CA ASP A 164 18.73 -20.83 5.02
C ASP A 164 19.09 -22.24 5.53
N VAL A 165 19.51 -23.13 4.61
CA VAL A 165 19.86 -24.52 4.97
C VAL A 165 21.01 -24.61 5.97
N TYR A 166 21.85 -23.59 6.06
CA TYR A 166 23.01 -23.52 6.95
C TYR A 166 22.63 -22.95 8.32
N GLU A 167 21.78 -21.91 8.37
CA GLU A 167 21.21 -21.38 9.62
C GLU A 167 20.34 -22.43 10.32
N ARG A 168 19.41 -23.09 9.62
CA ARG A 168 18.58 -24.17 10.21
C ARG A 168 19.41 -25.36 10.71
N HIS A 169 20.53 -25.63 10.04
CA HIS A 169 21.46 -26.65 10.49
C HIS A 169 22.22 -26.20 11.75
N ALA A 170 22.65 -24.95 11.81
CA ALA A 170 23.30 -24.39 13.00
C ALA A 170 22.36 -24.34 14.20
N ASP A 171 21.09 -24.00 14.00
CA ASP A 171 20.03 -24.06 15.00
C ASP A 171 19.86 -25.49 15.54
N ALA A 172 19.70 -26.48 14.65
CA ALA A 172 19.54 -27.88 15.05
C ALA A 172 20.76 -28.44 15.82
N VAL A 173 21.96 -27.97 15.48
CA VAL A 173 23.19 -28.30 16.23
C VAL A 173 23.19 -27.64 17.60
N ALA A 174 22.84 -26.35 17.69
CA ALA A 174 22.77 -25.61 18.94
C ALA A 174 21.72 -26.20 19.89
N ASP A 175 20.55 -26.60 19.38
CA ASP A 175 19.47 -27.26 20.13
C ASP A 175 19.93 -28.62 20.70
N ALA A 176 20.68 -29.39 19.90
CA ALA A 176 21.28 -30.65 20.36
C ALA A 176 22.28 -30.40 21.50
N VAL A 177 23.11 -29.35 21.42
CA VAL A 177 24.08 -29.01 22.48
C VAL A 177 23.38 -28.53 23.75
N VAL A 178 22.36 -27.68 23.63
CA VAL A 178 21.60 -27.17 24.78
C VAL A 178 20.83 -28.29 25.49
N SER A 179 20.30 -29.25 24.74
CA SER A 179 19.65 -30.45 25.29
C SER A 179 20.63 -31.50 25.85
N GLY A 180 21.95 -31.26 25.75
CA GLY A 180 22.98 -32.20 26.20
C GLY A 180 23.11 -33.47 25.34
N ALA A 181 22.54 -33.45 24.14
CA ALA A 181 22.64 -34.52 23.15
C ALA A 181 23.90 -34.37 22.28
N SER A 182 24.29 -35.45 21.60
CA SER A 182 25.38 -35.39 20.61
C SER A 182 24.90 -34.73 19.31
N ALA A 183 25.60 -33.69 18.89
CA ALA A 183 25.44 -33.02 17.60
C ALA A 183 26.34 -33.60 16.50
N GLU A 184 27.17 -34.60 16.81
CA GLU A 184 28.18 -35.17 15.92
C GLU A 184 27.59 -35.72 14.61
N SER A 185 26.40 -36.33 14.68
CA SER A 185 25.71 -36.87 13.50
C SER A 185 25.14 -35.78 12.59
N LEU A 186 24.65 -34.67 13.16
CA LEU A 186 24.16 -33.51 12.42
C LEU A 186 25.32 -32.83 11.69
N LEU A 187 26.42 -32.56 12.40
CA LEU A 187 27.63 -31.96 11.83
C LEU A 187 28.29 -32.85 10.76
N SER A 188 28.17 -34.18 10.86
CA SER A 188 28.69 -35.11 9.84
C SER A 188 27.83 -35.18 8.57
N ALA A 189 26.59 -34.67 8.63
CA ALA A 189 25.67 -34.56 7.50
C ALA A 189 25.78 -33.20 6.76
N THR A 190 26.76 -32.36 7.11
CA THR A 190 26.99 -31.04 6.49
C THR A 190 27.09 -31.17 4.95
N PRO A 191 26.27 -30.45 4.15
CA PRO A 191 26.38 -30.45 2.70
C PRO A 191 27.63 -29.68 2.26
N GLY A 192 28.68 -30.38 1.82
CA GLY A 192 29.93 -29.77 1.33
C GLY A 192 30.50 -30.45 0.09
N SER A 193 30.62 -29.71 -1.01
CA SER A 193 31.35 -30.09 -2.24
C SER A 193 32.05 -28.86 -2.80
N GLY A 194 33.19 -28.45 -2.24
CA GLY A 194 33.98 -27.34 -2.78
C GLY A 194 35.10 -26.85 -1.86
N SER A 195 36.10 -26.17 -2.44
CA SER A 195 37.26 -25.59 -1.73
C SER A 195 36.88 -24.40 -0.85
N ALA A 196 37.56 -24.26 0.31
CA ALA A 196 37.37 -23.23 1.32
C ALA A 196 37.36 -21.79 0.74
N GLY A 197 36.23 -21.09 0.91
CA GLY A 197 36.06 -19.66 0.66
C GLY A 197 35.59 -18.95 1.93
N THR A 198 35.96 -17.69 2.10
CA THR A 198 35.59 -16.84 3.25
C THR A 198 34.13 -16.40 3.17
N SER A 199 33.31 -16.78 4.15
CA SER A 199 31.92 -16.33 4.31
C SER A 199 31.68 -15.72 5.70
N VAL A 200 30.61 -14.95 5.86
CA VAL A 200 30.15 -14.35 7.12
C VAL A 200 28.74 -14.85 7.42
N GLN A 201 28.50 -15.49 8.55
CA GLN A 201 27.17 -15.95 8.99
C GLN A 201 26.83 -15.26 10.31
N MET A 202 25.58 -14.85 10.55
CA MET A 202 25.24 -13.94 11.65
C MET A 202 23.84 -14.17 12.22
N ILE A 203 23.71 -13.98 13.54
CA ILE A 203 22.44 -14.04 14.29
C ILE A 203 21.92 -12.62 14.53
N GLU A 204 20.74 -12.25 14.00
CA GLU A 204 20.13 -10.92 14.20
C GLU A 204 19.61 -10.66 15.63
N THR A 205 19.56 -9.39 16.06
CA THR A 205 18.82 -8.98 17.28
C THR A 205 17.95 -7.75 17.18
N TRP A 206 17.02 -7.66 18.13
CA TRP A 206 16.33 -6.44 18.50
C TRP A 206 16.84 -5.84 19.81
N GLN A 207 17.03 -4.53 19.79
CA GLN A 207 17.01 -3.68 20.98
C GLN A 207 15.84 -2.69 20.86
N LYS A 208 15.17 -2.44 21.99
CA LYS A 208 14.19 -1.36 22.12
C LYS A 208 14.85 -0.03 21.78
N PRO A 209 14.30 0.79 20.84
CA PRO A 209 14.90 2.06 20.50
C PRO A 209 14.94 3.01 21.70
N ALA A 210 16.12 3.62 21.92
CA ALA A 210 16.45 4.34 23.14
C ALA A 210 15.98 5.80 23.16
N ASN A 211 15.47 6.35 22.06
CA ASN A 211 15.19 7.78 21.94
C ASN A 211 13.73 8.13 21.55
N ASP A 212 13.34 9.36 21.89
CA ASP A 212 11.96 9.84 21.80
C ASP A 212 11.48 10.13 20.36
N GLN A 213 12.38 10.20 19.38
CA GLN A 213 11.99 10.35 17.96
C GLN A 213 11.51 9.03 17.35
N GLU A 214 12.03 7.89 17.82
CA GLU A 214 11.58 6.56 17.38
C GLU A 214 10.34 6.08 18.14
N LYS A 215 10.12 6.55 19.38
CA LYS A 215 8.86 6.28 20.13
C LYS A 215 7.61 6.70 19.38
N GLY A 216 7.66 7.79 18.61
CA GLY A 216 6.55 8.32 17.83
C GLY A 216 6.08 7.41 16.67
N ARG A 217 6.86 6.39 16.29
CA ARG A 217 6.47 5.37 15.29
C ARG A 217 5.64 4.22 15.87
N TRP A 218 5.59 4.10 17.19
CA TRP A 218 4.97 2.96 17.90
C TRP A 218 3.77 3.37 18.77
N VAL A 219 3.28 4.59 18.56
CA VAL A 219 1.99 5.09 19.05
C VAL A 219 1.07 5.21 17.85
N ASP A 220 -0.23 4.93 18.04
CA ASP A 220 -1.22 5.34 17.06
C ASP A 220 -1.16 6.87 16.84
N ALA A 221 -1.80 7.35 15.78
CA ALA A 221 -1.72 8.76 15.35
C ALA A 221 -2.19 9.79 16.40
N SER A 222 -2.74 9.35 17.54
CA SER A 222 -3.16 10.23 18.64
C SER A 222 -2.01 10.64 19.58
N GLY A 223 -0.89 9.90 19.58
CA GLY A 223 0.15 10.07 20.59
C GLY A 223 -0.35 9.90 22.04
N SER A 224 -1.57 9.38 22.23
CA SER A 224 -2.25 9.34 23.53
C SER A 224 -2.14 8.01 24.27
N ASN A 225 -1.55 7.00 23.62
CA ASN A 225 -1.44 5.67 24.20
C ASN A 225 0.00 5.15 24.21
N GLU A 226 0.83 5.65 25.15
CA GLU A 226 1.92 4.81 25.67
C GLU A 226 1.30 3.47 26.10
N ASN A 227 1.54 2.40 25.34
CA ASN A 227 1.13 1.01 25.56
C ASN A 227 0.54 0.73 26.97
N GLN A 228 -0.73 1.10 27.21
CA GLN A 228 -1.31 1.00 28.56
C GLN A 228 -1.60 -0.44 28.97
N MET A 229 -1.73 -1.35 27.99
CA MET A 229 -2.00 -2.77 28.24
C MET A 229 -0.80 -3.49 28.90
N PHE A 230 0.43 -3.06 28.58
CA PHE A 230 1.66 -3.70 29.06
C PHE A 230 2.59 -2.75 29.83
N LYS A 231 2.11 -1.54 30.18
CA LYS A 231 2.91 -0.47 30.81
C LYS A 231 3.65 -0.93 32.08
N ASP A 232 3.08 -1.92 32.78
CA ASP A 232 3.58 -2.46 34.04
C ASP A 232 4.10 -3.91 33.94
N VAL A 233 4.28 -4.46 32.74
CA VAL A 233 4.76 -5.83 32.53
C VAL A 233 6.20 -5.80 32.02
N ALA A 234 7.16 -6.02 32.92
CA ALA A 234 8.55 -6.23 32.58
C ALA A 234 8.94 -7.69 32.80
N PRO A 235 9.54 -8.39 31.82
CA PRO A 235 10.23 -9.65 32.10
C PRO A 235 11.40 -9.38 33.06
N LYS A 236 11.67 -10.29 34.01
CA LYS A 236 12.72 -10.06 35.02
C LYS A 236 14.13 -10.43 34.50
N SER A 237 14.25 -11.15 33.38
CA SER A 237 15.51 -11.39 32.61
C SER A 237 15.30 -12.05 31.22
N GLU A 238 16.32 -12.02 30.34
CA GLU A 238 16.35 -12.73 29.03
C GLU A 238 16.22 -14.26 29.18
N SER A 239 16.76 -14.83 30.26
CA SER A 239 16.65 -16.26 30.56
C SER A 239 15.24 -16.70 30.98
N GLU A 240 14.46 -15.81 31.60
CA GLU A 240 13.04 -16.08 31.89
C GLU A 240 12.21 -16.03 30.60
N GLN A 241 12.59 -15.20 29.64
CA GLN A 241 11.92 -15.08 28.34
C GLN A 241 12.15 -16.31 27.45
N ALA A 242 13.38 -16.82 27.37
CA ALA A 242 13.69 -18.05 26.61
C ALA A 242 12.99 -19.30 27.18
N LEU A 243 13.00 -19.47 28.52
CA LEU A 243 12.30 -20.57 29.19
C LEU A 243 10.77 -20.47 29.04
N PHE A 244 10.27 -19.23 28.98
CA PHE A 244 8.87 -18.92 28.76
C PHE A 244 8.43 -19.23 27.33
N GLU A 245 9.24 -18.85 26.33
CA GLU A 245 9.02 -19.20 24.93
C GLU A 245 9.02 -20.73 24.75
N ASP A 246 9.97 -21.46 25.36
CA ASP A 246 9.98 -22.94 25.37
C ASP A 246 8.70 -23.54 25.98
N THR A 247 8.15 -22.92 27.03
CA THR A 247 6.88 -23.33 27.66
C THR A 247 5.66 -23.07 26.75
N MET A 248 5.65 -21.96 26.01
CA MET A 248 4.58 -21.67 25.05
C MET A 248 4.69 -22.52 23.79
N LEU A 249 5.92 -22.76 23.31
CA LEU A 249 6.23 -23.63 22.17
C LEU A 249 5.86 -25.10 22.45
N SER A 250 5.90 -25.53 23.72
CA SER A 250 5.42 -26.84 24.16
C SER A 250 3.93 -26.88 24.54
N GLY A 251 3.24 -25.73 24.50
CA GLY A 251 1.85 -25.54 24.92
C GLY A 251 0.82 -25.55 23.78
N ASP A 252 -0.45 -25.36 24.15
CA ASP A 252 -1.57 -25.25 23.20
C ASP A 252 -1.66 -23.81 22.65
N LEU A 253 -1.26 -23.61 21.39
CA LEU A 253 -1.32 -22.34 20.69
C LEU A 253 -2.67 -22.11 19.96
N SER A 254 -3.65 -23.01 20.10
CA SER A 254 -4.98 -22.83 19.52
C SER A 254 -5.69 -21.58 20.07
N PRO A 255 -6.79 -21.11 19.44
CA PRO A 255 -7.53 -19.95 19.95
C PRO A 255 -7.97 -20.10 21.41
N ILE A 256 -8.38 -21.32 21.81
CA ILE A 256 -8.78 -21.60 23.19
C ILE A 256 -7.56 -21.64 24.13
N GLY A 257 -6.44 -22.18 23.66
CA GLY A 257 -5.16 -22.16 24.36
C GLY A 257 -4.72 -20.74 24.67
N ILE A 258 -4.67 -19.88 23.64
CA ILE A 258 -4.34 -18.45 23.75
C ILE A 258 -5.30 -17.73 24.72
N ALA A 259 -6.62 -17.94 24.55
CA ALA A 259 -7.64 -17.30 25.39
C ALA A 259 -7.48 -17.64 26.88
N ASN A 260 -7.00 -18.84 27.20
CA ASN A 260 -6.84 -19.30 28.58
C ASN A 260 -5.50 -18.88 29.22
N GLN A 261 -4.62 -18.21 28.48
CA GLN A 261 -3.39 -17.66 29.04
C GLN A 261 -3.66 -16.37 29.81
N ASP A 262 -2.84 -16.12 30.82
CA ASP A 262 -2.83 -14.81 31.48
C ASP A 262 -2.32 -13.73 30.51
N VAL A 263 -2.89 -12.53 30.56
CA VAL A 263 -2.47 -11.44 29.68
C VAL A 263 -0.99 -11.06 29.85
N SER A 264 -0.45 -11.21 31.07
CA SER A 264 0.98 -10.93 31.37
C SER A 264 1.93 -11.94 30.74
N ILE A 265 1.47 -13.17 30.50
CA ILE A 265 2.18 -14.20 29.76
C ILE A 265 2.29 -13.73 28.30
N ILE A 266 1.17 -13.38 27.67
CA ILE A 266 1.16 -12.91 26.27
C ILE A 266 1.97 -11.62 26.09
N ALA A 267 1.91 -10.71 27.07
CA ALA A 267 2.69 -9.48 27.10
C ALA A 267 4.20 -9.71 26.99
N ALA A 268 4.69 -10.81 27.58
CA ALA A 268 6.11 -11.16 27.64
C ALA A 268 6.64 -11.82 26.37
N ILE A 269 5.78 -12.19 25.42
CA ILE A 269 6.19 -12.76 24.12
C ILE A 269 7.10 -11.75 23.40
N ASP A 270 8.26 -12.23 22.94
CA ASP A 270 9.08 -11.48 21.98
C ASP A 270 8.29 -11.35 20.68
N PRO A 271 7.91 -10.13 20.25
CA PRO A 271 7.26 -9.95 18.97
C PRO A 271 8.14 -10.33 17.78
N LYS A 272 9.43 -10.65 17.95
CA LYS A 272 10.31 -11.15 16.87
C LYS A 272 10.77 -12.59 17.06
N GLY A 273 10.31 -13.24 18.14
CA GLY A 273 10.59 -14.64 18.40
C GLY A 273 9.78 -15.56 17.47
N ALA A 274 9.93 -16.88 17.69
CA ALA A 274 9.24 -17.88 16.88
C ALA A 274 7.72 -17.94 17.11
N VAL A 275 7.25 -17.53 18.30
CA VAL A 275 5.85 -17.68 18.73
C VAL A 275 4.86 -16.92 17.83
N PRO A 276 5.02 -15.60 17.54
CA PRO A 276 4.12 -14.88 16.64
C PRO A 276 4.01 -15.52 15.25
N ARG A 277 5.14 -15.96 14.68
CA ARG A 277 5.15 -16.66 13.38
C ARG A 277 4.35 -17.95 13.46
N GLN A 278 4.60 -18.80 14.46
CA GLN A 278 3.90 -20.08 14.61
C GLN A 278 2.40 -19.92 14.87
N VAL A 279 2.00 -18.90 15.65
CA VAL A 279 0.59 -18.59 15.86
C VAL A 279 -0.04 -18.19 14.53
N LEU A 280 0.56 -17.27 13.78
CA LEU A 280 -0.01 -16.84 12.51
C LEU A 280 -0.01 -17.98 11.47
N GLU A 281 1.11 -18.66 11.29
CA GLU A 281 1.31 -19.72 10.30
C GLU A 281 0.49 -20.98 10.63
N GLY A 282 0.56 -21.46 11.86
CA GLY A 282 -0.06 -22.71 12.29
C GLY A 282 -1.50 -22.55 12.79
N THR A 283 -1.79 -21.54 13.61
CA THR A 283 -3.12 -21.39 14.23
C THR A 283 -4.11 -20.68 13.32
N PHE A 284 -3.64 -19.70 12.54
CA PHE A 284 -4.47 -18.90 11.64
C PHE A 284 -4.11 -19.13 10.17
N ASN A 285 -3.45 -20.25 9.86
CA ASN A 285 -3.14 -20.69 8.50
C ASN A 285 -2.48 -19.60 7.64
N SER A 286 -1.58 -18.79 8.20
CA SER A 286 -0.97 -17.63 7.53
C SER A 286 -1.97 -16.60 6.99
N SER A 287 -3.17 -16.48 7.60
CA SER A 287 -4.20 -15.53 7.19
C SER A 287 -4.41 -14.44 8.24
N TRP A 288 -4.13 -13.19 7.86
CA TRP A 288 -4.41 -12.03 8.69
C TRP A 288 -5.92 -11.88 8.95
N ASN A 289 -6.75 -12.23 7.96
CA ASN A 289 -8.20 -12.15 8.08
C ASN A 289 -8.74 -13.14 9.11
N GLU A 290 -8.24 -14.36 9.14
CA GLU A 290 -8.58 -15.35 10.18
C GLU A 290 -8.15 -14.87 11.57
N ALA A 291 -6.92 -14.34 11.70
CA ALA A 291 -6.42 -13.75 12.94
C ALA A 291 -7.30 -12.58 13.41
N LYS A 292 -7.68 -11.65 12.53
CA LYS A 292 -8.60 -10.53 12.83
C LYS A 292 -9.97 -11.01 13.31
N ALA A 293 -10.51 -12.06 12.69
CA ALA A 293 -11.84 -12.58 13.00
C ALA A 293 -11.94 -13.13 14.43
N VAL A 294 -10.82 -13.59 15.00
CA VAL A 294 -10.75 -14.18 16.33
C VAL A 294 -10.11 -13.21 17.34
N LEU A 295 -8.86 -12.83 17.10
CA LEU A 295 -8.03 -12.11 18.06
C LEU A 295 -8.47 -10.64 18.20
N ALA A 296 -8.65 -9.93 17.09
CA ALA A 296 -9.05 -8.52 17.13
C ALA A 296 -10.51 -8.32 17.56
N LYS A 297 -11.38 -9.29 17.28
CA LYS A 297 -12.76 -9.30 17.82
C LYS A 297 -12.81 -9.76 19.28
N GLY A 298 -11.71 -10.32 19.80
CA GLY A 298 -11.61 -10.84 21.15
C GLY A 298 -12.66 -11.91 21.42
N LYS A 299 -12.94 -12.76 20.42
CA LYS A 299 -14.02 -13.74 20.43
C LYS A 299 -13.53 -15.07 19.86
N LEU A 300 -13.74 -16.15 20.62
CA LEU A 300 -13.43 -17.50 20.16
C LEU A 300 -14.30 -17.92 18.96
N PRO A 301 -13.77 -18.82 18.09
CA PRO A 301 -14.58 -19.47 17.07
C PRO A 301 -15.81 -20.17 17.66
N ALA A 302 -16.87 -20.31 16.86
CA ALA A 302 -18.13 -20.89 17.34
C ALA A 302 -17.95 -22.33 17.84
N GLU A 303 -17.14 -23.16 17.16
CA GLU A 303 -16.83 -24.51 17.63
C GLU A 303 -16.06 -24.51 18.96
N ALA A 304 -15.18 -23.52 19.18
CA ALA A 304 -14.43 -23.39 20.43
C ALA A 304 -15.33 -22.93 21.59
N GLU A 305 -16.24 -21.97 21.36
CA GLU A 305 -17.26 -21.57 22.34
C GLU A 305 -18.19 -22.74 22.71
N ALA A 306 -18.57 -23.54 21.71
CA ALA A 306 -19.38 -24.74 21.92
C ALA A 306 -18.62 -25.81 22.72
N ALA A 307 -17.34 -26.04 22.41
CA ALA A 307 -16.50 -27.01 23.11
C ALA A 307 -16.26 -26.64 24.58
N GLN A 308 -16.08 -25.35 24.88
CA GLN A 308 -15.93 -24.89 26.27
C GLN A 308 -17.27 -24.73 27.02
N GLY A 309 -18.41 -24.73 26.32
CA GLY A 309 -19.75 -24.66 26.90
C GLY A 309 -20.13 -23.30 27.50
N ALA A 310 -19.42 -22.23 27.15
CA ALA A 310 -19.65 -20.87 27.63
C ALA A 310 -19.18 -19.82 26.60
N PRO A 311 -19.74 -18.59 26.59
CA PRO A 311 -19.22 -17.49 25.79
C PRO A 311 -17.82 -17.04 26.23
N THR A 312 -17.09 -16.40 25.33
CA THR A 312 -15.79 -15.79 25.61
C THR A 312 -15.87 -14.82 26.80
N THR A 313 -15.08 -15.06 27.85
CA THR A 313 -15.04 -14.22 29.06
C THR A 313 -14.24 -12.93 28.84
N GLY A 314 -14.40 -11.95 29.74
CA GLY A 314 -13.64 -10.69 29.67
C GLY A 314 -12.11 -10.88 29.75
N ALA A 315 -11.64 -11.83 30.55
CA ALA A 315 -10.21 -12.16 30.64
C ALA A 315 -9.71 -12.85 29.36
N GLN A 316 -10.47 -13.81 28.84
CA GLN A 316 -10.17 -14.46 27.56
C GLN A 316 -10.11 -13.46 26.40
N LYS A 317 -11.06 -12.51 26.38
CA LYS A 317 -11.07 -11.41 25.43
C LYS A 317 -9.78 -10.59 25.50
N GLN A 318 -9.33 -10.21 26.71
CA GLN A 318 -8.08 -9.46 26.89
C GLN A 318 -6.87 -10.25 26.39
N SER A 319 -6.81 -11.56 26.63
CA SER A 319 -5.70 -12.41 26.16
C SER A 319 -5.68 -12.52 24.63
N LEU A 320 -6.84 -12.69 24.00
CA LEU A 320 -6.96 -12.70 22.53
C LEU A 320 -6.54 -11.36 21.91
N GLU A 321 -7.00 -10.24 22.47
CA GLU A 321 -6.62 -8.89 22.02
C GLU A 321 -5.12 -8.63 22.25
N ALA A 322 -4.53 -9.13 23.34
CA ALA A 322 -3.09 -9.04 23.60
C ALA A 322 -2.27 -9.82 22.56
N MET A 323 -2.75 -11.00 22.14
CA MET A 323 -2.07 -11.77 21.10
C MET A 323 -2.15 -11.05 19.75
N MET A 324 -3.30 -10.44 19.42
CA MET A 324 -3.42 -9.60 18.23
C MET A 324 -2.34 -8.51 18.20
N GLN A 325 -2.10 -7.87 19.35
CA GLN A 325 -1.06 -6.84 19.49
C GLN A 325 0.34 -7.41 19.21
N LYS A 326 0.64 -8.63 19.67
CA LYS A 326 1.93 -9.29 19.39
C LYS A 326 2.11 -9.66 17.92
N LEU A 327 1.07 -10.17 17.27
CA LEU A 327 1.09 -10.40 15.82
C LEU A 327 1.26 -9.09 15.04
N TRP A 328 0.63 -8.01 15.52
CA TRP A 328 0.80 -6.69 14.94
C TRP A 328 2.25 -6.18 15.07
N GLU A 329 2.88 -6.32 16.23
CA GLU A 329 4.29 -5.96 16.43
C GLU A 329 5.23 -6.77 15.53
N PHE A 330 5.00 -8.09 15.43
CA PHE A 330 5.73 -8.99 14.54
C PHE A 330 5.62 -8.58 13.08
N ARG A 331 4.39 -8.35 12.57
CA ARG A 331 4.21 -7.94 11.17
C ARG A 331 4.90 -6.61 10.89
N GLN A 332 4.87 -5.63 11.82
CA GLN A 332 5.52 -4.33 11.64
C GLN A 332 7.02 -4.49 11.43
N TRP A 333 7.66 -5.34 12.22
CA TRP A 333 9.08 -5.60 12.07
C TRP A 333 9.40 -6.42 10.80
N HIS A 334 8.66 -7.50 10.55
CA HIS A 334 9.00 -8.46 9.50
C HIS A 334 8.82 -7.85 8.10
N HIS A 335 7.73 -7.12 7.84
CA HIS A 335 7.56 -6.46 6.53
C HIS A 335 8.64 -5.38 6.28
N ASP A 336 9.04 -4.63 7.31
CA ASP A 336 10.15 -3.66 7.24
C ASP A 336 11.49 -4.37 6.92
N ALA A 337 11.72 -5.55 7.49
CA ALA A 337 12.92 -6.35 7.21
C ALA A 337 12.94 -6.82 5.75
N ILE A 338 11.81 -7.28 5.21
CA ILE A 338 11.67 -7.64 3.78
C ILE A 338 11.90 -6.42 2.89
N LEU A 339 11.38 -5.25 3.25
CA LEU A 339 11.59 -4.00 2.50
C LEU A 339 13.05 -3.58 2.48
N ARG A 340 13.78 -3.72 3.58
CA ARG A 340 15.24 -3.46 3.61
C ARG A 340 16.01 -4.43 2.71
N ARG A 341 15.71 -5.73 2.76
CA ARG A 341 16.30 -6.71 1.84
C ARG A 341 16.00 -6.40 0.38
N THR A 342 14.77 -5.97 0.11
CA THR A 342 14.35 -5.52 -1.22
C THR A 342 15.18 -4.31 -1.66
N GLN A 343 15.35 -3.32 -0.79
CA GLN A 343 16.15 -2.12 -1.05
C GLN A 343 17.60 -2.48 -1.39
N ASP A 344 18.21 -3.37 -0.61
CA ASP A 344 19.56 -3.84 -0.85
C ASP A 344 19.68 -4.53 -2.22
N ILE A 345 18.77 -5.46 -2.55
CA ILE A 345 18.81 -6.17 -3.84
C ILE A 345 18.65 -5.21 -5.04
N VAL A 346 17.75 -4.24 -4.92
CA VAL A 346 17.50 -3.26 -6.00
C VAL A 346 18.70 -2.34 -6.20
N ALA A 347 19.35 -1.89 -5.12
CA ALA A 347 20.55 -1.03 -5.21
C ALA A 347 21.70 -1.71 -5.99
N HIS A 348 21.84 -3.04 -5.87
CA HIS A 348 22.86 -3.80 -6.61
C HIS A 348 22.47 -4.10 -8.07
N HIS A 349 21.23 -3.87 -8.48
CA HIS A 349 20.76 -4.15 -9.85
C HIS A 349 21.27 -3.13 -10.87
N THR A 350 21.37 -1.84 -10.50
CA THR A 350 21.59 -0.75 -11.48
C THR A 350 22.81 0.15 -11.23
N ASN A 351 23.61 -0.10 -10.18
CA ASN A 351 24.65 0.85 -9.72
C ASN A 351 24.11 2.28 -9.44
N ALA A 352 22.80 2.42 -9.24
CA ALA A 352 22.13 3.64 -8.80
C ALA A 352 21.62 3.43 -7.36
N ASP A 353 21.24 4.50 -6.66
CA ASP A 353 20.79 4.46 -5.26
C ASP A 353 19.46 3.70 -5.04
N GLY A 354 19.00 2.88 -6.00
CA GLY A 354 17.80 2.05 -5.91
C GLY A 354 16.53 2.85 -5.62
N PHE A 355 15.56 2.22 -4.94
CA PHE A 355 14.51 2.96 -4.26
C PHE A 355 15.04 3.40 -2.89
N ASP A 356 14.97 4.69 -2.57
CA ASP A 356 15.72 5.32 -1.47
C ASP A 356 14.86 5.61 -0.23
N ASP A 357 13.54 5.65 -0.38
CA ASP A 357 12.57 5.84 0.71
C ASP A 357 11.36 4.92 0.50
N PHE A 358 10.80 4.44 1.60
CA PHE A 358 9.52 3.75 1.59
C PHE A 358 8.72 4.17 2.82
N LYS A 359 7.42 4.36 2.63
CA LYS A 359 6.50 4.68 3.73
C LYS A 359 5.33 3.71 3.72
N ALA A 360 5.16 3.02 4.83
CA ALA A 360 3.94 2.29 5.15
C ALA A 360 2.86 3.30 5.57
N ALA A 361 2.12 3.84 4.60
CA ALA A 361 0.94 4.63 4.87
C ALA A 361 -0.15 3.73 5.48
N GLY A 362 -0.90 4.23 6.46
CA GLY A 362 -2.01 3.45 7.05
C GLY A 362 -1.62 2.44 8.14
N SER A 363 -0.33 2.20 8.39
CA SER A 363 0.16 1.17 9.34
C SER A 363 -0.11 1.41 10.85
N ALA A 364 -0.81 2.49 11.21
CA ALA A 364 -0.94 2.92 12.60
C ALA A 364 -1.99 2.15 13.42
N GLY A 365 -2.86 1.34 12.80
CA GLY A 365 -3.93 0.61 13.47
C GLY A 365 -3.62 -0.88 13.69
N LEU A 366 -4.18 -1.46 14.74
CA LEU A 366 -4.03 -2.88 15.07
C LEU A 366 -4.50 -3.82 13.94
N THR A 367 -5.54 -3.42 13.23
CA THR A 367 -6.20 -4.19 12.17
C THR A 367 -6.15 -3.50 10.81
N SER A 368 -5.44 -2.37 10.70
CA SER A 368 -5.37 -1.64 9.44
C SER A 368 -4.43 -2.33 8.46
N ASP A 369 -4.78 -2.17 7.20
CA ASP A 369 -3.98 -2.57 6.04
C ASP A 369 -2.67 -1.76 6.05
N ILE A 370 -1.62 -2.35 5.48
CA ILE A 370 -0.30 -1.73 5.35
C ILE A 370 -0.11 -1.38 3.87
N ASP A 371 -0.25 -0.11 3.53
CA ASP A 371 -0.01 0.38 2.18
C ASP A 371 1.45 0.89 2.08
N VAL A 372 2.32 0.09 1.47
CA VAL A 372 3.72 0.44 1.27
C VAL A 372 3.88 1.21 -0.03
N ASN A 373 4.27 2.47 0.11
CA ASN A 373 4.53 3.36 -1.01
C ASN A 373 6.05 3.48 -1.19
N MET A 374 6.58 2.83 -2.23
CA MET A 374 8.00 2.90 -2.59
C MET A 374 8.32 4.19 -3.36
N LYS A 375 9.51 4.74 -3.12
CA LYS A 375 10.02 5.94 -3.79
C LYS A 375 11.47 5.78 -4.23
N GLY A 376 11.82 6.38 -5.35
CA GLY A 376 13.20 6.48 -5.83
C GLY A 376 13.29 6.08 -7.30
N THR A 377 14.23 5.22 -7.64
CA THR A 377 14.34 4.61 -8.97
C THR A 377 14.07 3.11 -8.89
N GLU A 378 13.66 2.49 -10.00
CA GLU A 378 13.44 1.04 -10.09
C GLU A 378 12.33 0.49 -9.17
N THR A 379 11.38 1.32 -8.78
CA THR A 379 10.26 0.91 -7.92
C THR A 379 9.37 -0.14 -8.60
N GLU A 380 9.25 -0.13 -9.94
CA GLU A 380 8.60 -1.18 -10.72
C GLU A 380 9.21 -2.56 -10.47
N TYR A 381 10.55 -2.63 -10.42
CA TYR A 381 11.29 -3.86 -10.13
C TYR A 381 11.25 -4.21 -8.64
N ALA A 382 11.27 -3.20 -7.76
CA ALA A 382 11.23 -3.39 -6.31
C ALA A 382 9.98 -4.15 -5.84
N VAL A 383 8.81 -3.95 -6.49
CA VAL A 383 7.59 -4.71 -6.18
C VAL A 383 7.79 -6.22 -6.40
N GLU A 384 8.35 -6.60 -7.55
CA GLU A 384 8.66 -8.00 -7.86
C GLU A 384 9.66 -8.59 -6.86
N VAL A 385 10.70 -7.82 -6.53
CA VAL A 385 11.69 -8.23 -5.53
C VAL A 385 11.03 -8.44 -4.17
N PHE A 386 10.16 -7.53 -3.72
CA PHE A 386 9.50 -7.65 -2.43
C PHE A 386 8.66 -8.93 -2.34
N ASN A 387 7.79 -9.17 -3.33
CA ASN A 387 6.94 -10.36 -3.36
C ASN A 387 7.76 -11.65 -3.39
N ARG A 388 8.85 -11.66 -4.18
CA ARG A 388 9.80 -12.79 -4.23
C ARG A 388 10.48 -13.02 -2.89
N GLU A 389 11.03 -11.98 -2.25
CA GLU A 389 11.72 -12.11 -0.97
C GLU A 389 10.77 -12.50 0.16
N PHE A 390 9.52 -12.04 0.11
CA PHE A 390 8.47 -12.45 1.06
C PHE A 390 8.18 -13.95 0.97
N THR A 391 8.01 -14.45 -0.27
CA THR A 391 7.77 -15.88 -0.51
C THR A 391 9.02 -16.71 -0.16
N ALA A 392 10.21 -16.21 -0.49
CA ALA A 392 11.48 -16.88 -0.19
C ALA A 392 11.78 -16.97 1.31
N ASP A 393 11.19 -16.11 2.14
CA ASP A 393 11.21 -16.19 3.61
C ASP A 393 10.39 -17.38 4.16
N GLY A 394 9.72 -18.14 3.29
CA GLY A 394 9.05 -19.39 3.63
C GLY A 394 7.60 -19.24 4.09
N TRP A 395 6.95 -18.11 3.79
CA TRP A 395 5.50 -17.97 3.98
C TRP A 395 4.73 -18.77 2.93
N LYS A 396 3.60 -19.36 3.35
CA LYS A 396 2.71 -20.11 2.45
C LYS A 396 2.03 -19.21 1.42
N TYR A 397 1.72 -17.97 1.80
CA TYR A 397 0.88 -17.06 1.03
C TYR A 397 1.57 -15.71 0.77
N GLU A 398 1.02 -14.94 -0.16
CA GLU A 398 1.42 -13.56 -0.45
C GLU A 398 1.30 -12.64 0.77
N ALA A 399 2.14 -11.61 0.84
CA ALA A 399 2.15 -10.64 1.95
C ALA A 399 0.79 -9.97 2.19
N GLY A 400 -0.02 -9.80 1.14
CA GLY A 400 -1.39 -9.30 1.21
C GLY A 400 -2.33 -10.22 2.01
N VAL A 401 -2.13 -11.54 1.97
CA VAL A 401 -2.92 -12.51 2.76
C VAL A 401 -2.35 -12.66 4.17
N VAL A 402 -1.02 -12.72 4.28
CA VAL A 402 -0.34 -12.97 5.56
C VAL A 402 -0.44 -11.78 6.51
N TYR A 403 -0.29 -10.56 6.01
CA TYR A 403 -0.21 -9.35 6.83
C TYR A 403 -1.16 -8.22 6.43
N ASP A 404 -1.90 -8.37 5.32
CA ASP A 404 -2.66 -7.27 4.70
C ASP A 404 -1.73 -6.16 4.18
N VAL A 405 -0.57 -6.56 3.62
CA VAL A 405 0.43 -5.63 3.05
C VAL A 405 0.24 -5.51 1.54
N ASN A 406 -0.01 -4.28 1.09
CA ASN A 406 -0.06 -3.90 -0.31
C ASN A 406 1.19 -3.09 -0.67
N VAL A 407 1.88 -3.44 -1.74
CA VAL A 407 3.09 -2.74 -2.17
C VAL A 407 2.86 -2.06 -3.50
N TYR A 408 3.13 -0.76 -3.54
CA TYR A 408 2.94 0.07 -4.71
C TYR A 408 4.21 0.79 -5.09
N ALA A 409 4.44 0.83 -6.39
CA ALA A 409 5.47 1.64 -6.99
C ALA A 409 4.85 3.02 -7.34
N LEU A 410 4.84 3.93 -6.36
CA LEU A 410 4.02 5.16 -6.39
C LEU A 410 4.77 6.44 -6.77
N ASP A 411 6.10 6.43 -6.79
CA ASP A 411 6.92 7.51 -7.35
C ASP A 411 6.50 7.93 -8.76
N PHE A 412 5.83 7.03 -9.47
CA PHE A 412 5.51 7.21 -10.87
C PHE A 412 4.00 7.23 -11.17
N MET A 413 3.17 6.75 -10.24
CA MET A 413 1.71 6.79 -10.34
C MET A 413 1.26 8.22 -10.06
N HIS A 414 1.17 9.03 -11.12
CA HIS A 414 0.69 10.41 -11.09
C HIS A 414 1.58 11.38 -10.29
N GLY A 415 2.87 11.06 -10.19
CA GLY A 415 3.82 11.71 -9.31
C GLY A 415 3.89 13.22 -9.43
N VAL A 416 3.98 13.86 -8.27
CA VAL A 416 4.53 15.19 -8.09
C VAL A 416 6.08 15.00 -8.02
N GLY A 417 6.81 15.14 -9.12
CA GLY A 417 8.25 14.84 -9.34
C GLY A 417 9.40 15.89 -9.44
N ALA A 418 10.10 15.96 -10.58
CA ALA A 418 11.53 16.33 -10.60
C ALA A 418 11.96 17.44 -11.60
N LYS A 419 12.93 18.28 -11.20
CA LYS A 419 13.54 19.38 -11.98
C LYS A 419 14.65 18.90 -12.93
N VAL A 420 14.70 19.43 -14.16
CA VAL A 420 15.83 19.25 -15.10
C VAL A 420 16.17 20.56 -15.84
N GLY A 421 17.21 21.28 -15.44
CA GLY A 421 17.90 22.27 -16.28
C GLY A 421 17.26 23.65 -16.53
N PRO A 422 17.98 24.60 -17.18
CA PRO A 422 17.60 26.01 -17.26
C PRO A 422 16.60 26.39 -18.37
N ASN A 423 16.36 25.52 -19.38
CA ASN A 423 15.54 25.84 -20.55
C ASN A 423 14.36 24.87 -20.80
N LEU A 424 14.15 23.89 -19.92
CA LEU A 424 13.11 22.88 -20.02
C LEU A 424 12.62 22.59 -18.60
N LEU A 425 11.32 22.64 -18.34
CA LEU A 425 10.77 22.16 -17.07
C LEU A 425 9.79 21.05 -17.41
N VAL A 426 10.23 19.81 -17.19
CA VAL A 426 9.29 18.71 -16.98
C VAL A 426 8.65 19.01 -15.64
N SER A 427 7.34 19.21 -15.60
CA SER A 427 6.69 19.22 -14.31
C SER A 427 6.95 17.87 -13.67
N GLU A 428 7.04 17.91 -12.36
CA GLU A 428 6.70 16.84 -11.46
C GLU A 428 5.82 15.69 -12.07
N GLU A 429 4.78 16.02 -12.84
CA GLU A 429 3.78 15.13 -13.45
C GLU A 429 4.06 14.64 -14.89
N GLY A 430 5.29 14.69 -15.39
CA GLY A 430 5.61 14.34 -16.78
C GLY A 430 5.08 15.32 -17.85
N ARG A 431 4.40 16.40 -17.46
CA ARG A 431 4.00 17.48 -18.40
C ARG A 431 5.22 18.22 -18.92
N MET A 432 5.34 18.33 -20.24
CA MET A 432 6.33 19.22 -20.84
C MET A 432 5.84 20.67 -20.75
N LYS A 433 6.50 21.52 -19.96
CA LYS A 433 6.29 22.97 -20.06
C LYS A 433 7.27 23.55 -21.07
N LEU A 434 6.74 23.97 -22.22
CA LEU A 434 7.49 24.73 -23.22
C LEU A 434 7.45 26.22 -22.86
N LYS A 435 8.61 26.87 -22.98
CA LYS A 435 8.72 28.33 -22.92
C LYS A 435 8.38 28.88 -24.29
N GLU A 436 7.22 29.50 -24.44
CA GLU A 436 6.81 30.17 -25.67
C GLU A 436 6.76 31.69 -25.41
N ASN A 437 7.54 32.47 -26.15
CA ASN A 437 7.66 33.93 -25.98
C ASN A 437 7.99 34.38 -24.54
N ASP A 438 8.94 33.72 -23.87
CA ASP A 438 9.30 33.95 -22.47
C ASP A 438 8.19 33.69 -21.43
N VAL A 439 7.07 33.08 -21.84
CA VAL A 439 5.97 32.67 -20.97
C VAL A 439 5.91 31.14 -20.91
N MET A 440 5.73 30.61 -19.69
CA MET A 440 5.49 29.18 -19.48
C MET A 440 4.05 28.87 -19.87
N VAL A 441 3.84 28.06 -20.91
CA VAL A 441 2.48 27.67 -21.34
C VAL A 441 2.15 26.31 -20.73
N ASP A 442 1.13 26.28 -19.87
CA ASP A 442 0.63 25.06 -19.23
C ASP A 442 -0.33 24.35 -20.18
N ARG A 443 -0.11 23.05 -20.48
CA ARG A 443 -1.09 22.24 -21.22
C ARG A 443 -1.74 21.25 -20.27
N LYS A 444 -3.05 21.44 -20.09
CA LYS A 444 -3.84 20.94 -18.96
C LYS A 444 -4.26 19.46 -19.04
N GLN A 445 -3.94 18.70 -20.10
CA GLN A 445 -4.47 17.34 -20.32
C GLN A 445 -3.34 16.33 -20.53
N GLY A 446 -3.21 15.38 -19.59
CA GLY A 446 -2.26 14.27 -19.66
C GLY A 446 -0.78 14.58 -19.82
N GLY A 447 -0.39 15.85 -19.78
CA GLY A 447 0.96 16.29 -20.14
C GLY A 447 1.27 16.25 -21.64
N MET A 448 0.28 15.91 -22.47
CA MET A 448 0.42 15.82 -23.91
C MET A 448 0.41 17.20 -24.55
N THR A 449 1.12 17.31 -25.67
CA THR A 449 1.13 18.55 -26.44
C THR A 449 0.21 18.50 -27.64
N ASP A 450 0.00 17.34 -28.25
CA ASP A 450 -0.99 17.12 -29.29
C ASP A 450 -2.41 17.04 -28.70
N LEU A 451 -3.36 17.79 -29.27
CA LEU A 451 -4.72 17.89 -28.74
C LEU A 451 -5.54 16.63 -29.02
N ASP A 452 -5.39 16.03 -30.20
CA ASP A 452 -6.11 14.80 -30.56
C ASP A 452 -5.65 13.66 -29.64
N LYS A 453 -4.35 13.58 -29.34
CA LYS A 453 -3.82 12.59 -28.38
C LYS A 453 -4.33 12.83 -26.97
N ALA A 454 -4.43 14.08 -26.56
CA ALA A 454 -4.95 14.43 -25.25
C ALA A 454 -6.44 14.02 -25.10
N ASP A 455 -7.24 14.19 -26.14
CA ASP A 455 -8.65 13.78 -26.15
C ASP A 455 -8.81 12.26 -26.17
N GLU A 456 -8.01 11.55 -26.98
CA GLU A 456 -7.97 10.08 -26.93
C GLU A 456 -7.62 9.55 -25.53
N ASP A 457 -6.68 10.19 -24.85
CA ASP A 457 -6.31 9.83 -23.48
C ASP A 457 -7.43 10.09 -22.46
N ALA A 458 -8.14 11.22 -22.57
CA ALA A 458 -9.27 11.50 -21.69
C ALA A 458 -10.37 10.43 -21.83
N MET A 459 -10.66 10.01 -23.06
CA MET A 459 -11.58 8.90 -23.35
C MET A 459 -11.10 7.59 -22.71
N ARG A 460 -9.82 7.25 -22.84
CA ARG A 460 -9.25 6.03 -22.22
C ARG A 460 -9.34 6.06 -20.69
N GLN A 461 -9.13 7.22 -20.06
CA GLN A 461 -9.25 7.38 -18.61
C GLN A 461 -10.70 7.15 -18.16
N GLU A 462 -11.69 7.69 -18.88
CA GLU A 462 -13.10 7.44 -18.61
C GLU A 462 -13.45 5.95 -18.72
N GLU A 463 -12.98 5.28 -19.77
CA GLU A 463 -13.18 3.83 -19.95
C GLU A 463 -12.67 3.03 -18.74
N TRP A 464 -11.49 3.35 -18.21
CA TRP A 464 -10.94 2.66 -17.04
C TRP A 464 -11.70 2.96 -15.74
N ALA A 465 -12.21 4.18 -15.56
CA ALA A 465 -13.10 4.48 -14.44
C ALA A 465 -14.39 3.64 -14.51
N LEU A 466 -14.95 3.48 -15.72
CA LEU A 466 -16.13 2.63 -15.97
C LEU A 466 -15.83 1.14 -15.77
N VAL A 467 -14.65 0.64 -16.16
CA VAL A 467 -14.20 -0.74 -15.89
C VAL A 467 -14.19 -1.01 -14.38
N LYS A 468 -13.60 -0.11 -13.59
CA LYS A 468 -13.58 -0.23 -12.13
C LYS A 468 -14.99 -0.23 -11.54
N LEU A 469 -15.90 0.61 -12.04
CA LEU A 469 -17.30 0.61 -11.62
C LEU A 469 -18.02 -0.70 -11.98
N ARG A 470 -17.84 -1.18 -13.21
CA ARG A 470 -18.41 -2.43 -13.72
C ARG A 470 -18.03 -3.64 -12.87
N LEU A 471 -16.81 -3.65 -12.33
CA LEU A 471 -16.31 -4.73 -11.47
C LEU A 471 -17.19 -4.97 -10.22
N TYR A 472 -17.85 -3.94 -9.72
CA TYR A 472 -18.70 -3.97 -8.53
C TYR A 472 -20.20 -3.85 -8.82
N MET A 473 -20.61 -4.17 -10.06
CA MET A 473 -22.00 -4.33 -10.44
C MET A 473 -22.21 -5.72 -11.03
N SER A 474 -23.34 -6.35 -10.71
CA SER A 474 -23.78 -7.54 -11.46
C SER A 474 -24.21 -7.16 -12.88
N ASP A 475 -24.42 -8.15 -13.75
CA ASP A 475 -24.85 -7.92 -15.12
C ASP A 475 -26.17 -7.13 -15.21
N GLY A 476 -27.12 -7.49 -14.34
CA GLY A 476 -28.41 -6.79 -14.24
C GLY A 476 -28.26 -5.36 -13.72
N GLU A 477 -27.38 -5.14 -12.76
CA GLU A 477 -27.10 -3.80 -12.22
C GLU A 477 -26.40 -2.92 -13.24
N TRP A 478 -25.45 -3.45 -13.99
CA TRP A 478 -24.75 -2.73 -15.05
C TRP A 478 -25.68 -2.34 -16.20
N ALA A 479 -26.57 -3.25 -16.63
CA ALA A 479 -27.59 -2.96 -17.63
C ALA A 479 -28.52 -1.83 -17.15
N THR A 480 -28.95 -1.90 -15.88
CA THR A 480 -29.78 -0.86 -15.26
C THR A 480 -29.04 0.48 -15.21
N TYR A 481 -27.78 0.49 -14.78
CA TYR A 481 -26.93 1.67 -14.71
C TYR A 481 -26.86 2.37 -16.07
N LYS A 482 -26.43 1.67 -17.13
CA LYS A 482 -26.32 2.23 -18.49
C LYS A 482 -27.63 2.87 -18.96
N SER A 483 -28.74 2.13 -18.87
CA SER A 483 -30.05 2.65 -19.28
C SER A 483 -30.54 3.85 -18.47
N SER A 484 -30.07 3.99 -17.22
CA SER A 484 -30.46 5.11 -16.34
C SER A 484 -29.65 6.38 -16.58
N VAL A 485 -28.37 6.24 -16.96
CA VAL A 485 -27.46 7.38 -17.13
C VAL A 485 -27.33 7.84 -18.58
N ASP A 486 -27.58 6.95 -19.53
CA ASP A 486 -27.48 7.20 -20.96
C ASP A 486 -28.69 6.60 -21.73
N PRO A 487 -29.91 7.15 -21.53
CA PRO A 487 -31.12 6.61 -22.16
C PRO A 487 -31.20 6.84 -23.68
N GLU A 488 -30.32 7.68 -24.24
CA GLU A 488 -30.25 8.00 -25.68
C GLU A 488 -29.09 7.26 -26.38
N ASP A 489 -28.38 6.38 -25.68
CA ASP A 489 -27.22 5.61 -26.17
C ASP A 489 -26.08 6.48 -26.76
N MET A 490 -25.88 7.69 -26.21
CA MET A 490 -24.85 8.63 -26.68
C MET A 490 -23.43 8.18 -26.34
N HIS A 491 -23.27 7.51 -25.20
CA HIS A 491 -22.01 7.00 -24.65
C HIS A 491 -21.90 5.47 -24.83
N ALA A 492 -22.71 4.89 -25.74
CA ALA A 492 -22.74 3.44 -25.98
C ALA A 492 -21.40 2.86 -26.45
N ARG A 493 -20.55 3.65 -27.11
CA ARG A 493 -19.22 3.22 -27.55
C ARG A 493 -18.25 3.11 -26.38
N GLU A 494 -18.29 4.09 -25.49
CA GLU A 494 -17.50 4.17 -24.26
C GLU A 494 -17.88 2.99 -23.35
N PHE A 495 -19.17 2.71 -23.19
CA PHE A 495 -19.65 1.52 -22.48
C PHE A 495 -19.22 0.20 -23.12
N ALA A 496 -19.24 0.10 -24.45
CA ALA A 496 -18.80 -1.11 -25.15
C ALA A 496 -17.30 -1.37 -24.94
N ARG A 497 -16.47 -0.32 -25.02
CA ARG A 497 -15.02 -0.42 -24.79
C ARG A 497 -14.69 -0.74 -23.32
N ALA A 498 -15.43 -0.15 -22.38
CA ALA A 498 -15.28 -0.50 -20.96
C ALA A 498 -15.68 -1.96 -20.68
N GLU A 499 -16.73 -2.47 -21.34
CA GLU A 499 -17.15 -3.87 -21.20
C GLU A 499 -16.13 -4.85 -21.80
N GLU A 500 -15.49 -4.50 -22.93
CA GLU A 500 -14.40 -5.28 -23.52
C GLU A 500 -13.20 -5.37 -22.56
N LYS A 501 -12.71 -4.22 -22.08
CA LYS A 501 -11.62 -4.14 -21.09
C LYS A 501 -11.93 -4.89 -19.79
N TYR A 502 -13.17 -4.83 -19.31
CA TYR A 502 -13.63 -5.58 -18.14
C TYR A 502 -13.54 -7.10 -18.35
N ARG A 503 -13.93 -7.60 -19.53
CA ARG A 503 -13.83 -9.03 -19.85
C ARG A 503 -12.38 -9.47 -20.00
N GLU A 504 -11.55 -8.68 -20.68
CA GLU A 504 -10.12 -8.93 -20.80
C GLU A 504 -9.43 -9.00 -19.43
N TYR A 505 -9.74 -8.07 -18.52
CA TYR A 505 -9.23 -8.08 -17.15
C TYR A 505 -9.56 -9.39 -16.42
N ARG A 506 -10.84 -9.80 -16.47
CA ARG A 506 -11.30 -11.03 -15.82
C ARG A 506 -10.71 -12.29 -16.43
N GLN A 507 -10.64 -12.34 -17.76
CA GLN A 507 -10.04 -13.46 -18.48
C GLN A 507 -8.55 -13.59 -18.12
N THR A 508 -7.81 -12.48 -18.09
CA THR A 508 -6.40 -12.46 -17.70
C THR A 508 -6.19 -13.02 -16.30
N LEU A 509 -7.05 -12.66 -15.33
CA LEU A 509 -6.97 -13.22 -13.98
C LEU A 509 -7.32 -14.71 -13.94
N HIS A 510 -8.31 -15.14 -14.71
CA HIS A 510 -8.68 -16.55 -14.81
C HIS A 510 -7.53 -17.39 -15.37
N GLU A 511 -6.92 -16.97 -16.48
CA GLU A 511 -5.76 -17.65 -17.08
C GLU A 511 -4.54 -17.68 -16.16
N GLU A 512 -4.32 -16.61 -15.38
CA GLU A 512 -3.26 -16.60 -14.37
C GLU A 512 -3.57 -17.54 -13.20
N MET A 513 -4.82 -17.62 -12.73
CA MET A 513 -5.21 -18.58 -11.69
C MET A 513 -5.01 -20.04 -12.15
N GLU A 514 -5.35 -20.35 -13.41
CA GLU A 514 -5.04 -21.67 -14.00
C GLU A 514 -3.53 -21.93 -14.01
N THR A 515 -2.74 -20.91 -14.34
CA THR A 515 -1.26 -21.00 -14.32
C THR A 515 -0.72 -21.26 -12.92
N GLN A 516 -1.24 -20.57 -11.89
CA GLN A 516 -0.85 -20.76 -10.50
C GLN A 516 -1.18 -22.16 -9.99
N LEU A 517 -2.31 -22.73 -10.41
CA LEU A 517 -2.73 -24.08 -10.03
C LEU A 517 -2.04 -25.18 -10.85
N GLY A 518 -1.65 -24.87 -12.08
CA GLY A 518 -1.23 -25.87 -13.06
C GLY A 518 -2.37 -26.77 -13.54
N ASP A 519 -3.62 -26.30 -13.48
CA ASP A 519 -4.83 -27.00 -13.90
C ASP A 519 -5.86 -26.03 -14.49
N THR A 520 -6.84 -26.55 -15.22
CA THR A 520 -7.93 -25.75 -15.80
C THR A 520 -9.02 -25.43 -14.77
N LEU A 521 -9.63 -24.26 -14.89
CA LEU A 521 -10.65 -23.76 -13.97
C LEU A 521 -11.97 -23.49 -14.68
N ASP A 522 -13.06 -23.92 -14.06
CA ASP A 522 -14.39 -23.47 -14.46
C ASP A 522 -14.62 -22.02 -13.98
N VAL A 523 -15.11 -21.17 -14.89
CA VAL A 523 -15.48 -19.80 -14.56
C VAL A 523 -16.80 -19.80 -13.79
N ALA A 524 -16.84 -19.14 -12.62
CA ALA A 524 -18.09 -18.83 -11.95
C ALA A 524 -18.82 -17.75 -12.76
N ASP A 525 -19.96 -18.12 -13.35
CA ASP A 525 -20.75 -17.25 -14.24
C ASP A 525 -22.15 -16.99 -13.65
N ASP A 526 -22.22 -16.76 -12.33
CA ASP A 526 -23.46 -16.33 -11.70
C ASP A 526 -23.71 -14.85 -12.04
N VAL A 527 -24.65 -14.62 -12.95
CA VAL A 527 -25.07 -13.28 -13.38
C VAL A 527 -25.61 -12.39 -12.25
N ALA A 528 -25.93 -12.96 -11.08
CA ALA A 528 -26.31 -12.21 -9.88
C ALA A 528 -25.09 -11.69 -9.10
N GLU A 529 -23.91 -12.30 -9.28
CA GLU A 529 -22.66 -11.86 -8.68
C GLU A 529 -22.02 -10.70 -9.47
N THR A 530 -21.29 -9.84 -8.78
CA THR A 530 -20.42 -8.84 -9.41
C THR A 530 -19.18 -9.49 -10.02
N GLY A 531 -18.47 -8.77 -10.89
CA GLY A 531 -17.21 -9.29 -11.44
C GLY A 531 -16.17 -9.65 -10.37
N ALA A 532 -16.06 -8.82 -9.32
CA ALA A 532 -15.18 -9.11 -8.17
C ALA A 532 -15.62 -10.37 -7.42
N GLN A 533 -16.93 -10.57 -7.22
CA GLN A 533 -17.46 -11.76 -6.56
C GLN A 533 -17.20 -13.02 -7.40
N GLN A 534 -17.41 -12.95 -8.71
CA GLN A 534 -17.15 -14.10 -9.59
C GLN A 534 -15.68 -14.52 -9.59
N ILE A 535 -14.73 -13.57 -9.53
CA ILE A 535 -13.29 -13.89 -9.37
C ILE A 535 -13.05 -14.68 -8.07
N GLN A 536 -13.62 -14.23 -6.96
CA GLN A 536 -13.49 -14.89 -5.66
C GLN A 536 -14.20 -16.26 -5.64
N SER A 537 -15.38 -16.36 -6.24
CA SER A 537 -16.13 -17.61 -6.37
C SER A 537 -15.39 -18.64 -7.22
N THR A 538 -14.73 -18.22 -8.31
CA THR A 538 -13.83 -19.09 -9.09
C THR A 538 -12.67 -19.60 -8.24
N ALA A 539 -11.98 -18.72 -7.50
CA ALA A 539 -10.86 -19.15 -6.65
C ALA A 539 -11.31 -20.10 -5.53
N ARG A 540 -12.46 -19.84 -4.91
CA ARG A 540 -13.05 -20.73 -3.88
C ARG A 540 -13.47 -22.09 -4.42
N ALA A 541 -13.98 -22.14 -5.66
CA ALA A 541 -14.32 -23.42 -6.28
C ALA A 541 -13.09 -24.31 -6.54
N ALA A 542 -11.91 -23.70 -6.62
CA ALA A 542 -10.65 -24.37 -6.93
C ALA A 542 -9.82 -24.77 -5.70
N THR A 543 -10.23 -24.37 -4.49
CA THR A 543 -9.39 -24.43 -3.29
C THR A 543 -10.16 -24.96 -2.08
N ASP A 544 -9.44 -25.50 -1.09
CA ASP A 544 -10.05 -26.15 0.08
C ASP A 544 -10.41 -25.17 1.20
N THR A 545 -9.70 -24.04 1.29
CA THR A 545 -9.87 -23.05 2.36
C THR A 545 -10.06 -21.64 1.81
N GLU A 546 -10.69 -20.77 2.60
CA GLU A 546 -10.86 -19.36 2.23
C GLU A 546 -9.52 -18.66 2.02
N ALA A 547 -8.50 -18.97 2.85
CA ALA A 547 -7.18 -18.39 2.72
C ALA A 547 -6.45 -18.88 1.46
N ASP A 548 -6.64 -20.14 1.05
CA ASP A 548 -6.12 -20.64 -0.23
C ASP A 548 -6.80 -19.93 -1.41
N ALA A 549 -8.11 -19.70 -1.35
CA ALA A 549 -8.85 -18.95 -2.37
C ALA A 549 -8.38 -17.49 -2.49
N GLU A 550 -8.25 -16.81 -1.34
CA GLU A 550 -7.76 -15.43 -1.27
C GLU A 550 -6.35 -15.34 -1.83
N ASN A 551 -5.47 -16.28 -1.46
CA ASN A 551 -4.11 -16.35 -1.98
C ASN A 551 -4.06 -16.64 -3.48
N LEU A 552 -4.87 -17.56 -4.00
CA LEU A 552 -4.91 -17.84 -5.44
C LEU A 552 -5.27 -16.60 -6.25
N ALA A 553 -6.31 -15.87 -5.84
CA ALA A 553 -6.71 -14.62 -6.50
C ALA A 553 -5.64 -13.53 -6.35
N MET A 554 -5.09 -13.35 -5.14
CA MET A 554 -4.07 -12.33 -4.85
C MET A 554 -2.76 -12.59 -5.58
N ALA A 555 -2.22 -13.80 -5.50
CA ALA A 555 -0.99 -14.20 -6.16
C ALA A 555 -1.11 -14.02 -7.68
N SER A 556 -2.23 -14.43 -8.26
CA SER A 556 -2.51 -14.23 -9.69
C SER A 556 -2.51 -12.75 -10.06
N SER A 557 -3.21 -11.91 -9.29
CA SER A 557 -3.20 -10.46 -9.50
C SER A 557 -1.79 -9.87 -9.39
N ASN A 558 -1.00 -10.29 -8.39
CA ASN A 558 0.39 -9.85 -8.19
C ASN A 558 1.29 -10.22 -9.38
N ARG A 559 1.19 -11.43 -9.93
CA ARG A 559 1.99 -11.84 -11.10
C ARG A 559 1.65 -11.02 -12.35
N VAL A 560 0.37 -10.73 -12.57
CA VAL A 560 -0.05 -9.85 -13.68
C VAL A 560 0.45 -8.43 -13.45
N TYR A 561 0.31 -7.92 -12.22
CA TYR A 561 0.76 -6.59 -11.83
C TYR A 561 2.28 -6.42 -12.09
N GLU A 562 3.10 -7.37 -11.66
CA GLU A 562 4.56 -7.34 -11.90
C GLU A 562 4.92 -7.35 -13.39
N ARG A 563 4.24 -8.16 -14.21
CA ARG A 563 4.45 -8.13 -15.67
C ARG A 563 4.14 -6.76 -16.25
N LYS A 564 3.02 -6.17 -15.86
CA LYS A 564 2.62 -4.84 -16.32
C LYS A 564 3.55 -3.73 -15.81
N LEU A 565 4.09 -3.85 -14.60
CA LEU A 565 5.12 -2.94 -14.09
C LEU A 565 6.40 -2.99 -14.93
N ARG A 566 6.82 -4.17 -15.42
CA ARG A 566 7.94 -4.27 -16.37
C ARG A 566 7.63 -3.57 -17.69
N GLU A 567 6.43 -3.74 -18.23
CA GLU A 567 6.00 -3.01 -19.44
C GLU A 567 5.96 -1.48 -19.22
N VAL A 568 5.51 -1.02 -18.04
CA VAL A 568 5.53 0.39 -17.64
C VAL A 568 6.95 0.95 -17.69
N ARG A 569 7.91 0.21 -17.11
CA ARG A 569 9.33 0.57 -17.14
C ARG A 569 9.85 0.68 -18.57
N GLU A 570 9.60 -0.29 -19.43
CA GLU A 570 10.05 -0.29 -20.84
C GLU A 570 9.48 0.92 -21.61
N MET A 571 8.21 1.26 -21.40
CA MET A 571 7.60 2.45 -22.02
C MET A 571 8.25 3.75 -21.51
N ARG A 572 8.60 3.82 -20.22
CA ARG A 572 9.32 4.98 -19.65
C ARG A 572 10.70 5.14 -20.27
N GLU A 573 11.47 4.07 -20.36
CA GLU A 573 12.80 4.08 -21.00
C GLU A 573 12.70 4.53 -22.47
N THR A 574 11.63 4.11 -23.16
CA THR A 574 11.33 4.55 -24.53
C THR A 574 11.06 6.06 -24.59
N ILE A 575 10.25 6.60 -23.68
CA ILE A 575 9.97 8.04 -23.60
C ILE A 575 11.25 8.84 -23.32
N GLU A 576 12.08 8.40 -22.37
CA GLU A 576 13.33 9.09 -22.04
C GLU A 576 14.32 9.06 -23.22
N THR A 577 14.41 7.94 -23.94
CA THR A 577 15.21 7.84 -25.17
C THR A 577 14.73 8.82 -26.24
N ARG A 578 13.41 8.96 -26.43
CA ARG A 578 12.84 9.91 -27.40
C ARG A 578 13.03 11.37 -26.98
N LYS A 579 12.94 11.67 -25.68
CA LYS A 579 13.28 13.00 -25.14
C LYS A 579 14.73 13.37 -25.40
N ALA A 580 15.66 12.45 -25.17
CA ALA A 580 17.08 12.65 -25.47
C ALA A 580 17.31 12.88 -26.98
N ALA A 581 16.61 12.13 -27.84
CA ALA A 581 16.66 12.33 -29.29
C ALA A 581 16.11 13.70 -29.72
N TYR A 582 15.00 14.16 -29.13
CA TYR A 582 14.45 15.50 -29.36
C TYR A 582 15.47 16.58 -28.98
N GLN A 583 16.05 16.49 -27.79
CA GLN A 583 17.01 17.48 -27.29
C GLN A 583 18.25 17.54 -28.19
N LYS A 584 18.83 16.38 -28.52
CA LYS A 584 19.95 16.30 -29.44
C LYS A 584 19.61 16.86 -30.83
N GLY A 585 18.44 16.51 -31.37
CA GLY A 585 17.97 17.03 -32.65
C GLY A 585 17.83 18.55 -32.67
N ALA A 586 17.35 19.14 -31.57
CA ALA A 586 17.26 20.59 -31.42
C ALA A 586 18.65 21.24 -31.38
N ASP A 587 19.60 20.63 -30.66
CA ASP A 587 20.99 21.09 -30.59
C ASP A 587 21.73 20.96 -31.94
N ASP A 588 21.43 19.91 -32.71
CA ASP A 588 21.99 19.64 -34.04
C ASP A 588 21.33 20.47 -35.17
N GLY A 589 20.30 21.28 -34.85
CA GLY A 589 19.66 22.18 -35.81
C GLY A 589 18.60 21.54 -36.70
N MET A 590 17.93 20.47 -36.25
CA MET A 590 16.77 19.88 -36.95
C MET A 590 15.68 20.91 -37.22
N THR A 591 14.92 20.67 -38.29
CA THR A 591 13.76 21.48 -38.67
C THR A 591 12.64 21.35 -37.64
N LYS A 592 11.70 22.31 -37.67
CA LYS A 592 10.52 22.27 -36.78
C LYS A 592 9.65 21.05 -37.07
N GLU A 593 9.56 20.65 -38.33
CA GLU A 593 8.78 19.50 -38.78
C GLU A 593 9.37 18.18 -38.27
N GLU A 594 10.70 18.03 -38.29
CA GLU A 594 11.40 16.87 -37.73
C GLU A 594 11.23 16.78 -36.21
N LEU A 595 11.37 17.91 -35.51
CA LEU A 595 11.14 17.97 -34.06
C LEU A 595 9.68 17.70 -33.68
N ALA A 596 8.73 18.17 -34.49
CA ALA A 596 7.31 17.90 -34.30
C ALA A 596 6.97 16.41 -34.46
N ALA A 597 7.63 15.69 -35.38
CA ALA A 597 7.46 14.25 -35.53
C ALA A 597 7.91 13.48 -34.28
N ILE A 598 9.08 13.81 -33.72
CA ILE A 598 9.57 13.20 -32.47
C ILE A 598 8.60 13.49 -31.32
N LYS A 599 8.10 14.72 -31.25
CA LYS A 599 7.15 15.13 -30.22
C LYS A 599 5.83 14.35 -30.29
N LEU A 600 5.29 14.13 -31.48
CA LEU A 600 4.08 13.33 -31.69
C LEU A 600 4.28 11.87 -31.26
N GLU A 601 5.47 11.30 -31.49
CA GLU A 601 5.80 9.97 -30.99
C GLU A 601 5.85 9.93 -29.46
N ILE A 602 6.42 10.95 -28.81
CA ILE A 602 6.42 11.07 -27.35
C ILE A 602 4.98 11.12 -26.82
N ASP A 603 4.12 11.98 -27.38
CA ASP A 603 2.72 12.10 -26.96
C ASP A 603 1.94 10.77 -27.17
N ARG A 604 2.23 10.04 -28.26
CA ARG A 604 1.65 8.71 -28.49
C ARG A 604 2.08 7.71 -27.43
N THR A 605 3.38 7.59 -27.14
CA THR A 605 3.89 6.65 -26.13
C THR A 605 3.41 7.04 -24.73
N LEU A 606 3.27 8.33 -24.43
CA LEU A 606 2.71 8.81 -23.17
C LEU A 606 1.25 8.37 -22.99
N GLY A 607 0.43 8.41 -24.04
CA GLY A 607 -0.94 7.91 -23.98
C GLY A 607 -1.03 6.41 -23.73
N GLN A 608 -0.15 5.63 -24.37
CA GLN A 608 -0.04 4.18 -24.14
C GLN A 608 0.42 3.89 -22.71
N LEU A 609 1.41 4.62 -22.21
CA LEU A 609 1.89 4.49 -20.83
C LEU A 609 0.76 4.77 -19.83
N ARG A 610 -0.03 5.82 -20.04
CA ARG A 610 -1.12 6.17 -19.12
C ARG A 610 -2.27 5.16 -19.16
N GLU A 611 -2.58 4.61 -20.32
CA GLU A 611 -3.51 3.49 -20.44
C GLU A 611 -3.01 2.25 -19.70
N LEU A 612 -1.74 1.89 -19.89
CA LEU A 612 -1.12 0.76 -19.19
C LEU A 612 -1.07 1.00 -17.68
N LEU A 613 -0.82 2.22 -17.21
CA LEU A 613 -0.85 2.55 -15.78
C LEU A 613 -2.24 2.36 -15.18
N SER A 614 -3.30 2.73 -15.90
CA SER A 614 -4.68 2.51 -15.46
C SER A 614 -5.02 1.02 -15.37
N GLU A 615 -4.66 0.25 -16.40
CA GLU A 615 -4.82 -1.20 -16.39
C GLU A 615 -4.03 -1.86 -15.26
N CYS A 616 -2.75 -1.53 -15.15
CA CYS A 616 -1.82 -2.02 -14.13
C CYS A 616 -2.37 -1.76 -12.72
N SER A 617 -2.93 -0.57 -12.49
CA SER A 617 -3.52 -0.20 -11.19
C SER A 617 -4.76 -1.03 -10.84
N LEU A 618 -5.45 -1.64 -11.79
CA LEU A 618 -6.60 -2.52 -11.52
C LEU A 618 -6.17 -3.89 -10.95
N TYR A 619 -4.92 -4.28 -11.17
CA TYR A 619 -4.29 -5.46 -10.56
C TYR A 619 -3.60 -5.16 -9.23
N ALA A 620 -3.30 -3.89 -8.96
CA ALA A 620 -2.89 -3.45 -7.65
C ALA A 620 -4.08 -3.45 -6.69
N ASN A 621 -3.87 -3.84 -5.44
CA ASN A 621 -4.94 -3.82 -4.46
C ASN A 621 -5.37 -2.37 -4.17
N GLU A 622 -6.66 -2.08 -4.10
CA GLU A 622 -7.22 -0.78 -3.66
C GLU A 622 -6.74 0.52 -4.36
N ALA A 623 -6.12 0.47 -5.54
CA ALA A 623 -5.61 1.67 -6.21
C ALA A 623 -6.71 2.50 -6.91
N TYR A 624 -6.45 3.80 -7.06
CA TYR A 624 -7.16 4.63 -8.03
C TYR A 624 -6.55 4.41 -9.42
N VAL A 625 -7.38 4.15 -10.42
CA VAL A 625 -6.95 3.77 -11.77
C VAL A 625 -6.86 4.96 -12.72
N THR A 626 -7.44 6.11 -12.37
CA THR A 626 -7.34 7.32 -13.20
C THR A 626 -6.64 8.47 -12.52
N SER A 627 -6.13 9.38 -13.34
CA SER A 627 -5.55 10.65 -12.85
C SER A 627 -6.59 11.52 -12.15
N GLY A 628 -7.86 11.45 -12.56
CA GLY A 628 -8.96 12.15 -11.90
C GLY A 628 -9.15 11.66 -10.46
N GLY A 629 -9.24 10.35 -10.27
CA GLY A 629 -9.34 9.71 -8.96
C GLY A 629 -8.16 10.02 -8.05
N VAL A 630 -6.92 9.87 -8.56
CA VAL A 630 -5.71 10.16 -7.77
C VAL A 630 -5.61 11.63 -7.38
N ASN A 631 -5.78 12.54 -8.33
CA ASN A 631 -5.67 13.97 -8.04
C ASN A 631 -6.75 14.45 -7.08
N GLN A 632 -7.98 13.94 -7.20
CA GLN A 632 -9.06 14.29 -6.27
C GLN A 632 -8.82 13.71 -4.87
N ALA A 633 -8.70 12.38 -4.77
CA ALA A 633 -8.75 11.69 -3.49
C ALA A 633 -7.43 11.78 -2.73
N VAL A 634 -6.30 11.67 -3.43
CA VAL A 634 -4.97 11.64 -2.83
C VAL A 634 -4.41 13.05 -2.71
N VAL A 635 -4.25 13.76 -3.83
CA VAL A 635 -3.61 15.09 -3.82
C VAL A 635 -4.52 16.14 -3.16
N GLY A 636 -5.78 16.19 -3.60
CA GLY A 636 -6.78 17.13 -3.10
C GLY A 636 -7.16 16.87 -1.66
N MET A 637 -7.78 15.72 -1.39
CA MET A 637 -8.44 15.47 -0.10
C MET A 637 -7.53 14.89 0.99
N GLN A 638 -6.57 14.02 0.64
CA GLN A 638 -5.71 13.37 1.63
C GLN A 638 -4.48 14.22 1.97
N ILE A 639 -3.76 14.73 0.97
CA ILE A 639 -2.59 15.59 1.16
C ILE A 639 -3.03 17.03 1.49
N GLY A 640 -4.20 17.46 1.01
CA GLY A 640 -4.71 18.81 1.26
C GLY A 640 -4.10 19.87 0.33
N ARG A 641 -3.66 19.47 -0.87
CA ARG A 641 -3.15 20.42 -1.88
C ARG A 641 -4.30 20.89 -2.78
N PRO A 642 -4.32 22.17 -3.20
CA PRO A 642 -5.28 22.63 -4.20
C PRO A 642 -5.07 21.89 -5.53
N VAL A 643 -6.16 21.45 -6.16
CA VAL A 643 -6.15 20.70 -7.43
C VAL A 643 -7.20 21.30 -8.35
N GLU A 644 -6.86 21.50 -9.62
CA GLU A 644 -7.84 21.89 -10.64
C GLU A 644 -8.19 20.67 -11.49
N LEU A 645 -9.45 20.23 -11.45
CA LEU A 645 -9.94 19.09 -12.23
C LEU A 645 -10.85 19.59 -13.36
N ARG A 646 -10.84 18.90 -14.50
CA ARG A 646 -11.83 19.11 -15.55
C ARG A 646 -13.11 18.33 -15.24
N GLY A 647 -14.18 18.59 -15.99
CA GLY A 647 -15.45 17.86 -15.86
C GLY A 647 -15.25 16.34 -15.95
N ALA A 648 -14.56 15.87 -17.00
CA ALA A 648 -14.26 14.45 -17.20
C ALA A 648 -13.41 13.86 -16.06
N ASP A 649 -12.32 14.52 -15.65
CA ASP A 649 -11.48 14.05 -14.53
C ASP A 649 -12.24 13.96 -13.20
N ALA A 650 -13.10 14.94 -12.93
CA ALA A 650 -13.96 14.91 -11.75
C ALA A 650 -15.03 13.81 -11.84
N MET A 651 -15.54 13.50 -13.04
CA MET A 651 -16.45 12.38 -13.25
C MET A 651 -15.75 11.02 -13.07
N ASN A 652 -14.52 10.88 -13.54
CA ASN A 652 -13.70 9.69 -13.25
C ASN A 652 -13.57 9.49 -11.74
N ALA A 653 -13.31 10.56 -10.97
CA ALA A 653 -13.29 10.49 -9.51
C ALA A 653 -14.65 10.11 -8.91
N VAL A 654 -15.79 10.53 -9.49
CA VAL A 654 -17.12 10.07 -9.08
C VAL A 654 -17.28 8.58 -9.32
N HIS A 655 -16.99 8.07 -10.52
CA HIS A 655 -17.12 6.65 -10.86
C HIS A 655 -16.21 5.76 -10.03
N GLU A 656 -14.97 6.16 -9.78
CA GLU A 656 -14.04 5.37 -8.96
C GLU A 656 -14.46 5.33 -7.48
N ASN A 657 -14.86 6.45 -6.89
CA ASN A 657 -15.34 6.45 -5.50
C ASN A 657 -16.73 5.80 -5.38
N TYR A 658 -17.54 5.80 -6.44
CA TYR A 658 -18.78 5.03 -6.51
C TYR A 658 -18.48 3.53 -6.48
N ALA A 659 -17.53 3.08 -7.30
CA ALA A 659 -17.04 1.70 -7.31
C ALA A 659 -16.54 1.27 -5.92
N ASP A 660 -15.67 2.07 -5.30
CA ASP A 660 -15.12 1.77 -3.97
C ASP A 660 -16.21 1.84 -2.87
N THR A 661 -17.22 2.70 -3.01
CA THR A 661 -18.36 2.71 -2.09
C THR A 661 -19.18 1.41 -2.20
N LEU A 662 -19.45 0.93 -3.41
CA LEU A 662 -20.14 -0.34 -3.62
C LEU A 662 -19.33 -1.54 -3.11
N LYS A 663 -18.00 -1.53 -3.37
CA LYS A 663 -17.05 -2.51 -2.83
C LYS A 663 -17.18 -2.62 -1.31
N GLU A 664 -17.06 -1.51 -0.60
CA GLU A 664 -17.08 -1.49 0.87
C GLU A 664 -18.45 -1.89 1.44
N ILE A 665 -19.56 -1.44 0.83
CA ILE A 665 -20.90 -1.85 1.27
C ILE A 665 -21.10 -3.35 1.06
N GLY A 666 -20.64 -3.91 -0.06
CA GLY A 666 -20.72 -5.34 -0.34
C GLY A 666 -19.87 -6.17 0.62
N ARG A 667 -18.62 -5.75 0.87
CA ARG A 667 -17.69 -6.43 1.80
C ARG A 667 -18.17 -6.38 3.25
N HIS A 668 -18.83 -5.30 3.65
CA HIS A 668 -19.29 -5.04 5.01
C HIS A 668 -20.82 -5.05 5.15
N GLY A 669 -21.50 -5.87 4.33
CA GLY A 669 -22.96 -5.92 4.24
C GLY A 669 -23.68 -6.59 5.41
N GLY A 670 -22.95 -7.10 6.42
CA GLY A 670 -23.53 -7.80 7.57
C GLY A 670 -24.43 -6.93 8.45
N SER A 671 -24.25 -5.60 8.41
CA SER A 671 -25.17 -4.64 9.01
C SER A 671 -25.12 -3.29 8.30
N LEU A 672 -26.16 -2.47 8.45
CA LEU A 672 -26.14 -1.08 7.98
C LEU A 672 -25.01 -0.26 8.61
N GLY A 673 -24.74 -0.47 9.90
CA GLY A 673 -23.74 0.28 10.65
C GLY A 673 -22.32 0.03 10.18
N GLU A 674 -21.98 -1.25 9.98
CA GLU A 674 -20.67 -1.66 9.46
C GLU A 674 -20.47 -1.11 8.03
N ALA A 675 -21.44 -1.32 7.14
CA ALA A 675 -21.41 -0.80 5.77
C ALA A 675 -21.24 0.73 5.71
N ALA A 676 -22.05 1.47 6.47
CA ALA A 676 -21.97 2.93 6.51
C ALA A 676 -20.64 3.44 7.07
N TYR A 677 -20.10 2.78 8.10
CA TYR A 677 -18.84 3.16 8.72
C TYR A 677 -17.64 2.89 7.80
N LYS A 678 -17.61 1.72 7.15
CA LYS A 678 -16.51 1.28 6.28
C LYS A 678 -16.49 2.02 4.94
N ALA A 679 -17.65 2.17 4.30
CA ALA A 679 -17.77 2.90 3.04
C ALA A 679 -17.66 4.44 3.19
N GLY A 680 -17.69 4.97 4.42
CA GLY A 680 -17.74 6.41 4.70
C GLY A 680 -16.68 7.26 4.02
N LYS A 681 -15.44 6.75 3.94
CA LYS A 681 -14.32 7.42 3.25
C LYS A 681 -14.66 7.70 1.78
N TYR A 682 -15.19 6.71 1.08
CA TYR A 682 -15.50 6.78 -0.35
C TYR A 682 -16.80 7.53 -0.62
N MET A 683 -17.81 7.39 0.26
CA MET A 683 -19.04 8.21 0.20
C MET A 683 -18.73 9.71 0.29
N TRP A 684 -17.82 10.09 1.21
CA TRP A 684 -17.38 11.47 1.37
C TRP A 684 -16.67 11.99 0.11
N ARG A 685 -15.69 11.23 -0.40
CA ARG A 685 -14.92 11.59 -1.60
C ARG A 685 -15.80 11.68 -2.84
N MET A 686 -16.72 10.74 -3.04
CA MET A 686 -17.67 10.77 -4.15
C MET A 686 -18.58 12.00 -4.07
N ALA A 687 -19.17 12.27 -2.90
CA ALA A 687 -20.06 13.42 -2.73
C ALA A 687 -19.32 14.76 -2.92
N GLU A 688 -18.05 14.84 -2.53
CA GLU A 688 -17.18 15.98 -2.81
C GLU A 688 -16.99 16.16 -4.32
N ALA A 689 -16.62 15.11 -5.06
CA ALA A 689 -16.45 15.17 -6.50
C ALA A 689 -17.73 15.59 -7.24
N ILE A 690 -18.90 15.06 -6.83
CA ILE A 690 -20.23 15.46 -7.35
C ILE A 690 -20.50 16.95 -7.11
N ARG A 691 -20.17 17.47 -5.92
CA ARG A 691 -20.33 18.90 -5.60
C ARG A 691 -19.41 19.78 -6.43
N SER A 692 -18.19 19.34 -6.67
CA SER A 692 -17.19 20.03 -7.49
C SER A 692 -17.67 20.16 -8.94
N LEU A 693 -18.32 19.13 -9.49
CA LEU A 693 -19.02 19.22 -10.78
C LEU A 693 -20.19 20.21 -10.79
N GLY A 694 -20.59 20.76 -9.65
CA GLY A 694 -21.71 21.69 -9.50
C GLY A 694 -23.05 20.99 -9.32
N TYR A 695 -23.04 19.69 -9.03
CA TYR A 695 -24.23 18.89 -8.84
C TYR A 695 -24.56 18.68 -7.35
N GLY A 696 -24.14 19.61 -6.51
CA GLY A 696 -24.43 19.58 -5.06
C GLY A 696 -25.91 19.75 -4.72
N ASP A 697 -26.72 20.17 -5.69
CA ASP A 697 -28.18 20.31 -5.57
C ASP A 697 -28.93 18.98 -5.77
N ILE A 698 -28.26 17.90 -6.23
CA ILE A 698 -28.87 16.57 -6.31
C ILE A 698 -29.32 16.14 -4.90
N PRO A 699 -30.61 15.77 -4.72
CA PRO A 699 -31.11 15.32 -3.43
C PRO A 699 -30.29 14.18 -2.85
N GLY A 700 -29.79 14.37 -1.62
CA GLY A 700 -28.98 13.37 -0.91
C GLY A 700 -27.47 13.58 -0.99
N VAL A 701 -26.93 14.38 -1.93
CA VAL A 701 -25.47 14.61 -2.03
C VAL A 701 -24.89 15.21 -0.74
N VAL A 702 -25.55 16.24 -0.20
CA VAL A 702 -25.11 16.88 1.06
C VAL A 702 -25.20 15.90 2.24
N ALA A 703 -26.27 15.11 2.30
CA ALA A 703 -26.46 14.12 3.35
C ALA A 703 -25.39 13.00 3.28
N LEU A 704 -25.05 12.57 2.07
CA LEU A 704 -24.01 11.57 1.80
C LEU A 704 -22.62 12.11 2.16
N PHE A 705 -22.32 13.37 1.82
CA PHE A 705 -21.11 14.06 2.22
C PHE A 705 -20.98 14.10 3.75
N ASP A 706 -22.03 14.53 4.45
CA ASP A 706 -22.01 14.64 5.91
C ASP A 706 -21.86 13.29 6.60
N LEU A 707 -22.59 12.27 6.15
CA LEU A 707 -22.48 10.90 6.67
C LEU A 707 -21.06 10.35 6.44
N GLY A 708 -20.55 10.49 5.22
CA GLY A 708 -19.22 10.04 4.86
C GLY A 708 -18.13 10.74 5.69
N TYR A 709 -18.21 12.06 5.83
CA TYR A 709 -17.26 12.84 6.63
C TYR A 709 -17.29 12.42 8.11
N LEU A 710 -18.49 12.25 8.67
CA LEU A 710 -18.68 11.75 10.03
C LEU A 710 -17.98 10.40 10.22
N ALA A 711 -18.26 9.42 9.35
CA ALA A 711 -17.67 8.09 9.44
C ALA A 711 -16.14 8.11 9.20
N ALA A 712 -15.65 8.92 8.27
CA ALA A 712 -14.25 8.95 7.89
C ALA A 712 -13.35 9.75 8.85
N LYS A 713 -13.87 10.78 9.52
CA LYS A 713 -13.08 11.71 10.34
C LYS A 713 -13.55 11.79 11.79
N VAL A 714 -14.86 11.92 12.03
CA VAL A 714 -15.39 12.18 13.37
C VAL A 714 -15.40 10.91 14.21
N LEU A 715 -16.00 9.82 13.72
CA LEU A 715 -16.08 8.55 14.45
C LEU A 715 -14.70 7.90 14.66
N LYS A 716 -13.72 8.28 13.86
CA LYS A 716 -12.33 7.81 13.96
C LYS A 716 -11.45 8.66 14.88
N SER A 717 -11.99 9.75 15.46
CA SER A 717 -11.25 10.59 16.41
C SER A 717 -11.18 9.96 17.81
N ASP A 718 -10.19 10.39 18.59
CA ASP A 718 -9.97 9.91 19.97
C ASP A 718 -11.12 10.27 20.91
N GLU A 719 -11.83 11.37 20.62
CA GLU A 719 -13.02 11.81 21.36
C GLU A 719 -14.15 10.78 21.31
N MET A 720 -14.15 9.89 20.31
CA MET A 720 -15.15 8.84 20.11
C MET A 720 -14.69 7.47 20.63
N ASN A 721 -13.58 7.40 21.38
CA ASN A 721 -13.11 6.17 22.00
C ASN A 721 -14.14 5.67 23.04
N GLY A 722 -14.47 4.38 22.98
CA GLY A 722 -15.51 3.76 23.82
C GLY A 722 -16.94 3.90 23.30
N VAL A 723 -17.18 4.61 22.20
CA VAL A 723 -18.48 4.66 21.53
C VAL A 723 -18.59 3.54 20.50
N ASN A 724 -19.78 2.94 20.38
CA ASN A 724 -20.07 2.02 19.28
C ASN A 724 -20.18 2.79 17.95
N LYS A 725 -19.10 2.79 17.17
CA LYS A 725 -18.96 3.56 15.93
C LYS A 725 -19.93 3.09 14.84
N GLU A 726 -20.14 1.78 14.72
CA GLU A 726 -21.06 1.19 13.74
C GLU A 726 -22.51 1.55 14.07
N GLU A 727 -22.89 1.49 15.35
CA GLU A 727 -24.23 1.91 15.78
C GLU A 727 -24.48 3.40 15.51
N GLN A 728 -23.50 4.27 15.75
CA GLN A 728 -23.61 5.68 15.42
C GLN A 728 -23.70 5.91 13.91
N ALA A 729 -22.92 5.19 13.11
CA ALA A 729 -22.99 5.25 11.65
C ALA A 729 -24.38 4.82 11.13
N ALA A 730 -24.97 3.76 11.68
CA ALA A 730 -26.31 3.30 11.33
C ALA A 730 -27.37 4.38 11.63
N ARG A 731 -27.37 4.94 12.85
CA ARG A 731 -28.31 6.00 13.25
C ARG A 731 -28.23 7.21 12.34
N GLN A 732 -27.02 7.59 11.93
CA GLN A 732 -26.79 8.75 11.08
C GLN A 732 -27.15 8.46 9.62
N ALA A 733 -26.94 7.23 9.13
CA ALA A 733 -27.43 6.81 7.82
C ALA A 733 -28.96 6.87 7.75
N ILE A 734 -29.66 6.34 8.75
CA ILE A 734 -31.13 6.40 8.88
C ILE A 734 -31.61 7.85 8.85
N PHE A 735 -31.05 8.69 9.73
CA PHE A 735 -31.48 10.08 9.87
C PHE A 735 -31.16 10.93 8.63
N LYS A 736 -29.91 10.90 8.15
CA LYS A 736 -29.45 11.81 7.08
C LYS A 736 -29.96 11.39 5.70
N LEU A 737 -30.01 10.09 5.42
CA LEU A 737 -30.42 9.57 4.10
C LEU A 737 -31.91 9.20 4.05
N GLY A 738 -32.63 9.31 5.17
CA GLY A 738 -34.05 8.96 5.28
C GLY A 738 -34.32 7.49 5.02
N LEU A 739 -33.46 6.62 5.58
CA LEU A 739 -33.69 5.16 5.54
C LEU A 739 -34.72 4.77 6.61
N SER A 740 -35.32 3.59 6.48
CA SER A 740 -36.17 3.04 7.53
C SER A 740 -35.34 2.55 8.72
N ASP A 741 -35.96 2.42 9.89
CA ASP A 741 -35.27 1.97 11.11
C ASP A 741 -34.77 0.51 11.02
N ASP A 742 -35.39 -0.29 10.14
CA ASP A 742 -35.03 -1.68 9.82
C ASP A 742 -34.15 -1.81 8.56
N ALA A 743 -33.64 -0.69 8.04
CA ALA A 743 -32.83 -0.69 6.82
C ALA A 743 -31.54 -1.51 6.98
N GLU A 744 -31.26 -2.33 5.99
CA GLU A 744 -30.01 -3.09 5.85
C GLU A 744 -29.03 -2.39 4.90
N ALA A 745 -27.82 -2.95 4.75
CA ALA A 745 -26.77 -2.42 3.88
C ALA A 745 -27.24 -2.23 2.41
N GLY A 746 -28.15 -3.08 1.92
CA GLY A 746 -28.73 -2.95 0.58
C GLY A 746 -29.51 -1.65 0.36
N ALA A 747 -30.18 -1.12 1.40
CA ALA A 747 -30.88 0.16 1.32
C ALA A 747 -29.91 1.35 1.19
N LEU A 748 -28.77 1.28 1.87
CA LEU A 748 -27.68 2.24 1.70
C LEU A 748 -27.11 2.18 0.29
N ALA A 749 -26.83 0.98 -0.23
CA ALA A 749 -26.37 0.79 -1.62
C ALA A 749 -27.35 1.41 -2.62
N ALA A 750 -28.66 1.18 -2.46
CA ALA A 750 -29.68 1.75 -3.35
C ALA A 750 -29.69 3.29 -3.33
N LYS A 751 -29.49 3.93 -2.16
CA LYS A 751 -29.37 5.39 -2.07
C LYS A 751 -28.11 5.92 -2.74
N VAL A 752 -26.97 5.27 -2.50
CA VAL A 752 -25.70 5.59 -3.18
C VAL A 752 -25.86 5.53 -4.69
N LYS A 753 -26.44 4.43 -5.20
CA LYS A 753 -26.69 4.24 -6.64
C LYS A 753 -27.58 5.36 -7.22
N THR A 754 -28.65 5.71 -6.52
CA THR A 754 -29.56 6.79 -6.96
C THR A 754 -28.83 8.12 -7.12
N ILE A 755 -28.00 8.49 -6.13
CA ILE A 755 -27.27 9.77 -6.13
C ILE A 755 -26.20 9.79 -7.22
N ALA A 756 -25.39 8.73 -7.31
CA ALA A 756 -24.30 8.65 -8.28
C ALA A 756 -24.80 8.59 -9.72
N ASN A 757 -25.84 7.78 -10.00
CA ASN A 757 -26.42 7.68 -11.34
C ASN A 757 -27.01 9.02 -11.81
N GLU A 758 -27.67 9.78 -10.93
CA GLU A 758 -28.17 11.11 -11.26
C GLU A 758 -27.04 12.09 -11.59
N ALA A 759 -25.91 12.03 -10.87
CA ALA A 759 -24.74 12.85 -11.16
C ALA A 759 -24.12 12.50 -12.52
N THR A 760 -23.97 11.21 -12.83
CA THR A 760 -23.49 10.75 -14.14
C THR A 760 -24.43 11.17 -15.26
N ARG A 761 -25.75 10.96 -15.09
CA ARG A 761 -26.76 11.37 -16.08
C ARG A 761 -26.68 12.85 -16.41
N ARG A 762 -26.62 13.72 -15.40
CA ARG A 762 -26.47 15.17 -15.60
C ARG A 762 -25.16 15.53 -16.32
N HIS A 763 -24.08 14.81 -16.04
CA HIS A 763 -22.81 15.01 -16.71
C HIS A 763 -22.90 14.67 -18.20
N PHE A 764 -23.39 13.48 -18.54
CA PHE A 764 -23.59 13.07 -19.94
C PHE A 764 -24.54 14.01 -20.70
N GLU A 765 -25.61 14.46 -20.05
CA GLU A 765 -26.52 15.48 -20.62
C GLU A 765 -25.83 16.84 -20.84
N SER A 766 -24.87 17.22 -19.99
CA SER A 766 -24.13 18.47 -20.15
C SER A 766 -23.16 18.44 -21.33
N GLU A 767 -22.54 17.29 -21.59
CA GLU A 767 -21.66 17.10 -22.75
C GLU A 767 -22.44 17.17 -24.08
N ARG A 768 -23.71 16.76 -24.07
CA ARG A 768 -24.62 16.93 -25.23
C ARG A 768 -24.81 18.40 -25.61
N VAL A 769 -24.95 19.28 -24.62
CA VAL A 769 -25.20 20.73 -24.86
C VAL A 769 -23.97 21.40 -25.49
N LEU A 770 -22.77 20.96 -25.12
CA LEU A 770 -21.48 21.50 -25.61
C LEU A 770 -21.16 21.08 -27.05
N ASN A 771 -21.74 19.98 -27.55
CA ASN A 771 -21.56 19.50 -28.93
C ASN A 771 -22.55 20.12 -29.95
N GLY A 772 -23.26 21.19 -29.58
CA GLY A 772 -24.07 22.00 -30.50
C GLY A 772 -23.22 22.87 -31.44
N PRO A 773 -23.75 23.31 -32.60
CA PRO A 773 -22.96 23.93 -33.68
C PRO A 773 -22.33 25.30 -33.37
N ASN A 774 -22.37 25.82 -32.13
CA ASN A 774 -22.04 27.21 -31.85
C ASN A 774 -21.14 27.51 -30.63
N ASP A 775 -20.64 26.56 -29.84
CA ASP A 775 -19.88 26.91 -28.62
C ASP A 775 -18.60 26.09 -28.40
N LEU A 776 -17.60 26.34 -29.25
CA LEU A 776 -16.20 25.94 -29.02
C LEU A 776 -15.54 26.69 -27.83
N ALA A 777 -16.22 27.66 -27.21
CA ALA A 777 -15.69 28.48 -26.12
C ALA A 777 -15.97 27.92 -24.71
N GLU A 778 -16.94 27.02 -24.53
CA GLU A 778 -17.29 26.47 -23.21
C GLU A 778 -16.55 25.18 -22.83
N GLN A 779 -15.89 24.50 -23.77
CA GLN A 779 -15.02 23.34 -23.48
C GLN A 779 -13.83 23.67 -22.54
N THR A 780 -13.58 24.95 -22.26
CA THR A 780 -12.42 25.45 -21.51
C THR A 780 -12.70 25.86 -20.06
N GLN A 781 -13.92 25.74 -19.53
CA GLN A 781 -14.17 26.03 -18.11
C GLN A 781 -13.67 24.90 -17.22
N SER A 782 -12.35 24.85 -17.01
CA SER A 782 -11.79 24.23 -15.82
C SER A 782 -12.27 25.02 -14.60
N ARG A 783 -13.02 24.37 -13.72
CA ARG A 783 -13.36 24.97 -12.42
C ARG A 783 -12.16 24.78 -11.50
N ARG A 784 -11.68 25.88 -10.93
CA ARG A 784 -10.63 25.87 -9.92
C ARG A 784 -11.25 25.33 -8.62
N TYR A 785 -10.78 24.17 -8.15
CA TYR A 785 -11.25 23.53 -6.91
C TYR A 785 -10.34 23.85 -5.74
#